data_AF-A0AAN1HGN8-F1
#
_entry.id   AF-A0AAN1HGN8-F1
#
_cell.length_a   1.000
_cell.length_b   1.000
_cell.length_c   1.000
_cell.angle_alpha   90.00
_cell.angle_beta   90.00
_cell.angle_gamma   90.00
#
_symmetry.space_group_name_H-M   'P 1'
#
loop_
_entity.id
_entity.type
_entity.pdbx_description
1 polymer ?
#
loop_
_entity_poly.entity_id
_entity_poly.type
_entity_poly.pdbx_seq_one_letter_code
_entity_poly.pdbx_strand_id
1 'polypeptide(L)'
;MTENGVVPLPDRRRVLLGGLGLAAGVAGLTLSAPALARAAEAGGSQAVTDDIQLIIERLQQRFLAQGDQVRIANGIFLARTSEALAYVESLRADGSWPNVDYADTTSSANGRVWSPYHALYRMIAMAHAYRDPNAAGYGKPELIEALNRALLYWDSVKPTSTNWWEVEIGKSMAMGRVSIFVGDELSAEAREVTYAHNTGRLDPVGANGSWRTENYLYEAVAKHATADIEQGYATMSQTIAVDSSGEVTESVQVDSSFWAHGAQLYSEGYGMALFTIVAAWADVARGTGFAFPPEDIDAIAFYILDGTRWLIRGEIGMMYLGYRPPNTIDGITSYAADFLEPLDRMVRADERNSAAYQRLADNIRGKSRENGVTGHKYFWRSEFSAHLRDEYGIFTRVNSPRMKGSEYRSTFRPEVGNEIDWNAAGATSIQVTNREYDDLVPAFDWFHYPGVTAPYTKVTTQSSPANRGSFTGGVSDGRYGASVFTLDRFSTTGRKSYFYFDDEVVALGAGISSTSQHAVHTTVNQGAARSNASVGGKAVRPGTDSAATGASWAYNDEIGYVFPEGGPLKVSNKEQTGNWLDRDPVKRNAFTLFFDHGITPDGAEYAYILLPGAAPEKVRSYAAEPVVRILRNDKQVQAARHPRLRLTMATFHAAGSLDLGSGRTLRVDQPSIVMLKEDGGSAVVSVANPDQPGLTVSVTLAAPGRTRRAAFPLGSGPNLGKTVTQPLR
;
A
#
# COMPACT_ATOMS: atom_id res chain seq x y z
N MET A 1 21.79 -47.42 -24.71
CA MET A 1 21.00 -47.55 -25.95
C MET A 1 19.63 -46.97 -25.63
N THR A 2 19.49 -45.66 -25.88
CA THR A 2 18.63 -45.04 -26.92
C THR A 2 17.18 -44.92 -26.39
N GLU A 3 16.53 -43.76 -26.28
CA GLU A 3 16.75 -42.45 -26.90
C GLU A 3 16.05 -41.35 -26.09
N ASN A 4 16.65 -40.16 -26.15
CA ASN A 4 16.23 -38.93 -25.50
C ASN A 4 15.21 -38.18 -26.39
N GLY A 5 14.21 -37.54 -25.77
CA GLY A 5 13.30 -36.59 -26.41
C GLY A 5 13.15 -35.32 -25.58
N VAL A 6 14.25 -34.57 -25.41
CA VAL A 6 14.23 -33.22 -24.82
C VAL A 6 14.12 -32.22 -25.97
N VAL A 7 13.01 -31.48 -26.00
CA VAL A 7 12.82 -30.33 -26.91
C VAL A 7 13.56 -29.12 -26.31
N PRO A 8 14.46 -28.45 -27.06
CA PRO A 8 15.24 -27.34 -26.53
C PRO A 8 14.45 -26.02 -26.54
N LEU A 9 14.47 -25.33 -25.41
CA LEU A 9 14.10 -23.91 -25.28
C LEU A 9 15.10 -23.05 -26.10
N PRO A 10 14.65 -22.05 -26.89
CA PRO A 10 15.58 -21.18 -27.59
C PRO A 10 16.27 -20.22 -26.61
N ASP A 11 17.57 -20.43 -26.48
CA ASP A 11 18.55 -19.53 -25.90
C ASP A 11 18.58 -18.21 -26.70
N ARG A 12 18.30 -17.07 -26.06
CA ARG A 12 18.49 -15.73 -26.65
C ARG A 12 19.46 -14.92 -25.80
N ARG A 13 20.74 -15.29 -25.85
CA ARG A 13 21.85 -14.33 -25.68
C ARG A 13 22.18 -13.69 -27.02
N ARG A 14 21.83 -12.41 -27.18
CA ARG A 14 22.62 -11.47 -27.98
C ARG A 14 22.73 -10.15 -27.23
N VAL A 15 23.94 -9.92 -26.74
CA VAL A 15 24.48 -8.62 -26.39
C VAL A 15 24.61 -7.81 -27.67
N LEU A 16 24.05 -6.60 -27.70
CA LEU A 16 24.43 -5.55 -28.64
C LEU A 16 24.44 -4.22 -27.88
N LEU A 17 25.65 -3.74 -27.62
CA LEU A 17 25.98 -2.34 -27.36
C LEU A 17 25.71 -1.52 -28.63
N GLY A 18 25.10 -0.35 -28.46
CA GLY A 18 24.85 0.66 -29.49
C GLY A 18 23.54 1.36 -29.12
N GLY A 19 23.55 2.58 -28.60
CA GLY A 19 24.17 3.76 -29.17
C GLY A 19 23.02 4.74 -29.40
N LEU A 20 23.06 5.89 -28.71
CA LEU A 20 22.07 6.96 -28.78
C LEU A 20 21.66 7.26 -30.23
N GLY A 21 20.36 7.17 -30.51
CA GLY A 21 19.74 7.62 -31.74
C GLY A 21 18.28 7.91 -31.48
N LEU A 22 17.97 9.16 -31.11
CA LEU A 22 16.61 9.69 -31.20
C LEU A 22 16.15 9.58 -32.65
N ALA A 23 15.20 8.71 -32.92
CA ALA A 23 14.35 8.79 -34.10
C ALA A 23 12.94 9.12 -33.60
N ALA A 24 12.60 10.42 -33.65
CA ALA A 24 11.23 10.90 -33.52
C ALA A 24 10.43 10.40 -34.72
N GLY A 25 9.82 9.22 -34.60
CA GLY A 25 8.77 8.75 -35.49
C GLY A 25 7.42 9.20 -34.95
N VAL A 26 7.05 10.47 -35.17
CA VAL A 26 5.66 10.90 -35.07
C VAL A 26 4.95 10.27 -36.28
N ALA A 27 4.40 9.08 -36.11
CA ALA A 27 3.33 8.61 -37.00
C ALA A 27 2.10 9.44 -36.63
N GLY A 28 1.99 10.62 -37.24
CA GLY A 28 0.79 11.44 -37.13
C GLY A 28 -0.37 10.65 -37.72
N LEU A 29 -1.30 10.23 -36.86
CA LEU A 29 -2.64 9.81 -37.29
C LEU A 29 -3.26 11.05 -37.93
N THR A 30 -3.32 11.07 -39.26
CA THR A 30 -3.99 12.13 -40.00
C THR A 30 -5.47 12.15 -39.63
N LEU A 31 -5.98 13.31 -39.24
CA LEU A 31 -7.39 13.56 -38.99
C LEU A 31 -8.23 12.97 -40.12
N SER A 32 -9.17 12.09 -39.79
CA SER A 32 -10.21 11.69 -40.73
C SER A 32 -11.09 12.91 -41.02
N ALA A 33 -11.54 13.07 -42.27
CA ALA A 33 -12.41 14.19 -42.67
C ALA A 33 -13.65 14.42 -41.75
N PRO A 34 -14.25 13.39 -41.11
CA PRO A 34 -15.32 13.57 -40.13
C PRO A 34 -14.90 14.27 -38.83
N ALA A 35 -13.65 14.11 -38.37
CA ALA A 35 -13.16 14.71 -37.12
C ALA A 35 -12.98 16.23 -37.25
N LEU A 36 -12.46 16.69 -38.41
CA LEU A 36 -12.34 18.11 -38.74
C LEU A 36 -13.70 18.82 -38.89
N ALA A 37 -14.70 18.13 -39.43
CA ALA A 37 -16.04 18.69 -39.59
C ALA A 37 -16.75 18.91 -38.24
N ARG A 38 -16.55 18.02 -37.26
CA ARG A 38 -17.12 18.16 -35.91
C ARG A 38 -16.45 19.25 -35.06
N ALA A 39 -15.13 19.44 -35.23
CA ALA A 39 -14.41 20.54 -34.59
C ALA A 39 -15.01 21.91 -34.97
N ALA A 40 -15.42 22.06 -36.23
CA ALA A 40 -16.06 23.28 -36.73
C ALA A 40 -17.50 23.46 -36.21
N GLU A 41 -18.24 22.37 -35.95
CA GLU A 41 -19.62 22.40 -35.41
C GLU A 41 -19.67 22.72 -33.90
N ALA A 42 -18.62 22.44 -33.13
CA ALA A 42 -18.57 22.63 -31.68
C ALA A 42 -18.22 24.08 -31.24
N GLY A 43 -17.95 25.00 -32.17
CA GLY A 43 -17.75 26.43 -31.89
C GLY A 43 -16.51 26.80 -31.05
N GLY A 44 -15.57 25.86 -30.85
CA GLY A 44 -14.33 26.08 -30.10
C GLY A 44 -13.19 26.69 -30.94
N SER A 45 -12.16 27.24 -30.29
CA SER A 45 -10.95 27.66 -31.00
C SER A 45 -10.17 26.43 -31.53
N GLN A 46 -9.41 26.59 -32.62
CA GLN A 46 -8.58 25.51 -33.17
C GLN A 46 -7.63 24.92 -32.11
N ALA A 47 -7.07 25.76 -31.25
CA ALA A 47 -6.18 25.33 -30.16
C ALA A 47 -6.88 24.37 -29.18
N VAL A 48 -8.14 24.63 -28.81
CA VAL A 48 -8.92 23.74 -27.92
C VAL A 48 -9.23 22.41 -28.61
N THR A 49 -9.51 22.44 -29.92
CA THR A 49 -9.71 21.20 -30.69
C THR A 49 -8.46 20.34 -30.70
N ASP A 50 -7.30 20.96 -30.98
CA ASP A 50 -6.01 20.28 -31.03
C ASP A 50 -5.65 19.69 -29.66
N ASP A 51 -5.96 20.40 -28.57
CA ASP A 51 -5.77 19.93 -27.20
C ASP A 51 -6.62 18.69 -26.87
N ILE A 52 -7.91 18.69 -27.24
CA ILE A 52 -8.79 17.52 -27.03
C ILE A 52 -8.29 16.33 -27.85
N GLN A 53 -7.87 16.55 -29.09
CA GLN A 53 -7.32 15.50 -29.94
C GLN A 53 -6.04 14.89 -29.34
N LEU A 54 -5.16 15.72 -28.80
CA LEU A 54 -3.95 15.27 -28.12
C LEU A 54 -4.28 14.44 -26.85
N ILE A 55 -5.32 14.81 -26.10
CA ILE A 55 -5.81 14.00 -24.97
C ILE A 55 -6.32 12.64 -25.44
N ILE A 56 -7.11 12.58 -26.52
CA ILE A 56 -7.60 11.32 -27.11
C ILE A 56 -6.42 10.41 -27.50
N GLU A 57 -5.44 10.96 -28.22
CA GLU A 57 -4.25 10.20 -28.64
C GLU A 57 -3.47 9.64 -27.46
N ARG A 58 -3.28 10.43 -26.40
CA ARG A 58 -2.57 9.97 -25.19
C ARG A 58 -3.38 8.94 -24.40
N LEU A 59 -4.70 9.04 -24.36
CA LEU A 59 -5.57 8.02 -23.78
C LEU A 59 -5.48 6.70 -24.57
N GLN A 60 -5.52 6.77 -25.90
CA GLN A 60 -5.34 5.60 -26.75
C GLN A 60 -3.97 4.96 -26.54
N GLN A 61 -2.89 5.75 -26.58
CA GLN A 61 -1.53 5.28 -26.31
C GLN A 61 -1.41 4.64 -24.93
N ARG A 62 -2.00 5.24 -23.89
CA ARG A 62 -2.04 4.68 -22.53
C ARG A 62 -2.58 3.25 -22.51
N PHE A 63 -3.70 3.01 -23.17
CA PHE A 63 -4.34 1.69 -23.14
C PHE A 63 -3.66 0.67 -24.07
N LEU A 64 -3.15 1.11 -25.23
CA LEU A 64 -2.37 0.25 -26.12
C LEU A 64 -1.04 -0.19 -25.49
N ALA A 65 -0.41 0.66 -24.66
CA ALA A 65 0.82 0.33 -23.95
C ALA A 65 0.66 -0.77 -22.88
N GLN A 66 -0.57 -1.09 -22.46
CA GLN A 66 -0.84 -2.19 -21.51
C GLN A 66 -0.66 -3.59 -22.13
N GLY A 67 -0.45 -3.65 -23.45
CA GLY A 67 -0.19 -4.87 -24.19
C GLY A 67 -1.45 -5.61 -24.62
N ASP A 68 -1.29 -6.90 -24.88
CA ASP A 68 -2.33 -7.73 -25.51
C ASP A 68 -3.56 -7.99 -24.61
N GLN A 69 -3.38 -8.03 -23.29
CA GLN A 69 -4.47 -8.34 -22.37
C GLN A 69 -5.29 -7.10 -22.03
N VAL A 70 -6.61 -7.16 -22.26
CA VAL A 70 -7.54 -6.09 -21.88
C VAL A 70 -7.79 -6.10 -20.38
N ARG A 71 -7.76 -4.92 -19.75
CA ARG A 71 -7.94 -4.70 -18.31
C ARG A 71 -9.00 -3.62 -18.04
N ILE A 72 -10.19 -3.97 -17.53
CA ILE A 72 -11.16 -2.95 -17.09
C ILE A 72 -10.93 -2.63 -15.60
N ALA A 73 -10.90 -3.67 -14.77
CA ALA A 73 -10.84 -3.60 -13.33
C ALA A 73 -9.79 -4.59 -12.79
N ASN A 74 -9.27 -4.33 -11.58
CA ASN A 74 -8.14 -5.02 -10.97
C ASN A 74 -8.13 -6.54 -11.16
N GLY A 75 -7.11 -7.05 -11.87
CA GLY A 75 -6.74 -8.46 -11.93
C GLY A 75 -7.64 -9.36 -12.78
N ILE A 76 -8.65 -8.82 -13.46
CA ILE A 76 -9.55 -9.59 -14.32
C ILE A 76 -9.09 -9.43 -15.79
N PHE A 77 -8.85 -10.57 -16.46
CA PHE A 77 -8.36 -10.63 -17.83
C PHE A 77 -9.23 -11.58 -18.65
N LEU A 78 -10.19 -11.02 -19.41
CA LEU A 78 -11.21 -11.83 -20.10
C LEU A 78 -11.15 -11.76 -21.62
N ALA A 79 -10.30 -10.89 -22.18
CA ALA A 79 -10.11 -10.76 -23.62
C ALA A 79 -8.69 -10.31 -23.96
N ARG A 80 -8.29 -10.58 -25.20
CA ARG A 80 -7.01 -10.19 -25.81
C ARG A 80 -7.24 -9.42 -27.10
N THR A 81 -6.46 -8.37 -27.32
CA THR A 81 -6.49 -7.58 -28.56
C THR A 81 -6.14 -8.44 -29.78
N SER A 82 -5.18 -9.36 -29.64
CA SER A 82 -4.79 -10.31 -30.69
C SER A 82 -5.89 -11.30 -31.11
N GLU A 83 -6.91 -11.50 -30.28
CA GLU A 83 -8.05 -12.38 -30.55
C GLU A 83 -9.27 -11.64 -31.11
N ALA A 84 -9.16 -10.33 -31.38
CA ALA A 84 -10.29 -9.49 -31.79
C ALA A 84 -11.08 -10.06 -32.99
N LEU A 85 -10.40 -10.59 -34.01
CA LEU A 85 -11.06 -11.18 -35.18
C LEU A 85 -11.79 -12.49 -34.86
N ALA A 86 -11.27 -13.29 -33.92
CA ALA A 86 -11.99 -14.47 -33.44
C ALA A 86 -13.26 -14.08 -32.65
N TYR A 87 -13.25 -12.94 -31.96
CA TYR A 87 -14.46 -12.41 -31.33
C TYR A 87 -15.50 -11.97 -32.36
N VAL A 88 -15.07 -11.42 -33.52
CA VAL A 88 -15.96 -11.13 -34.65
C VAL A 88 -16.57 -12.42 -35.21
N GLU A 89 -15.76 -13.43 -35.48
CA GLU A 89 -16.19 -14.73 -36.04
C GLU A 89 -17.19 -15.47 -35.12
N SER A 90 -17.02 -15.35 -33.80
CA SER A 90 -17.89 -15.99 -32.81
C SER A 90 -19.13 -15.18 -32.43
N LEU A 91 -19.27 -13.95 -32.93
CA LEU A 91 -20.43 -13.10 -32.69
C LEU A 91 -21.61 -13.58 -33.54
N ARG A 92 -22.76 -13.80 -32.92
CA ARG A 92 -23.98 -14.15 -33.64
C ARG A 92 -24.52 -12.97 -34.44
N ALA A 93 -25.42 -13.26 -35.38
CA ALA A 93 -26.07 -12.25 -36.21
C ALA A 93 -26.87 -11.22 -35.39
N ASP A 94 -27.37 -11.60 -34.20
CA ASP A 94 -28.08 -10.70 -33.28
C ASP A 94 -27.17 -9.81 -32.43
N GLY A 95 -25.84 -10.00 -32.50
CA GLY A 95 -24.86 -9.26 -31.69
C GLY A 95 -24.55 -9.89 -30.33
N SER A 96 -25.03 -11.10 -30.05
CA SER A 96 -24.70 -11.83 -28.82
C SER A 96 -23.52 -12.78 -29.00
N TRP A 97 -22.76 -13.04 -27.93
CA TRP A 97 -21.83 -14.16 -27.90
C TRP A 97 -22.46 -15.40 -27.23
N PRO A 98 -22.31 -16.61 -27.80
CA PRO A 98 -22.97 -17.82 -27.31
C PRO A 98 -22.55 -18.27 -25.92
N ASN A 99 -21.34 -17.88 -25.48
CA ASN A 99 -20.75 -18.26 -24.20
C ASN A 99 -20.84 -17.15 -23.14
N VAL A 100 -21.73 -16.17 -23.32
CA VAL A 100 -21.97 -15.11 -22.34
C VAL A 100 -23.38 -15.27 -21.81
N ASP A 101 -23.51 -15.46 -20.50
CA ASP A 101 -24.79 -15.39 -19.81
C ASP A 101 -25.11 -13.93 -19.48
N TYR A 102 -25.89 -13.28 -20.34
CA TYR A 102 -26.28 -11.88 -20.17
C TYR A 102 -27.28 -11.65 -19.01
N ALA A 103 -27.90 -12.72 -18.49
CA ALA A 103 -28.83 -12.66 -17.37
C ALA A 103 -28.15 -12.90 -16.01
N ASP A 104 -26.86 -13.28 -16.01
CA ASP A 104 -26.07 -13.42 -14.79
C ASP A 104 -26.02 -12.08 -14.04
N THR A 105 -26.31 -12.13 -12.74
CA THR A 105 -26.30 -10.97 -11.84
C THR A 105 -25.21 -11.04 -10.78
N THR A 106 -24.26 -11.97 -10.90
CA THR A 106 -23.28 -12.23 -9.84
C THR A 106 -22.26 -11.10 -9.58
N SER A 107 -21.73 -11.15 -8.37
CA SER A 107 -20.57 -10.44 -7.81
C SER A 107 -19.16 -10.82 -8.27
N SER A 108 -18.45 -10.05 -9.12
CA SER A 108 -16.99 -10.26 -9.28
C SER A 108 -16.17 -9.88 -8.06
N ALA A 109 -16.73 -9.13 -7.10
CA ALA A 109 -16.03 -8.76 -5.86
C ALA A 109 -15.68 -9.97 -4.98
N ASN A 110 -16.37 -11.10 -5.16
CA ASN A 110 -16.18 -12.33 -4.37
C ASN A 110 -15.48 -13.45 -5.16
N GLY A 111 -14.70 -13.10 -6.19
CA GLY A 111 -13.88 -14.05 -6.95
C GLY A 111 -14.58 -14.79 -8.10
N ARG A 112 -15.92 -14.69 -8.24
CA ARG A 112 -16.65 -15.23 -9.39
C ARG A 112 -16.92 -14.14 -10.43
N VAL A 113 -16.40 -14.29 -11.64
CA VAL A 113 -16.60 -13.31 -12.73
C VAL A 113 -18.09 -13.14 -13.07
N TRP A 114 -18.58 -11.90 -13.10
CA TRP A 114 -19.87 -11.52 -13.68
C TRP A 114 -19.85 -11.77 -15.19
N SER A 115 -20.61 -12.76 -15.68
CA SER A 115 -20.50 -13.27 -17.05
C SER A 115 -20.60 -12.19 -18.16
N PRO A 116 -21.45 -11.14 -18.07
CA PRO A 116 -21.52 -10.06 -19.04
C PRO A 116 -20.20 -9.32 -19.28
N TYR A 117 -19.25 -9.36 -18.33
CA TYR A 117 -17.93 -8.78 -18.56
C TYR A 117 -17.19 -9.39 -19.76
N HIS A 118 -17.41 -10.65 -20.10
CA HIS A 118 -16.81 -11.21 -21.32
C HIS A 118 -17.18 -10.41 -22.57
N ALA A 119 -18.43 -9.94 -22.68
CA ALA A 119 -18.85 -9.12 -23.82
C ALA A 119 -18.15 -7.75 -23.81
N LEU A 120 -18.12 -7.06 -22.67
CA LEU A 120 -17.47 -5.75 -22.55
C LEU A 120 -15.97 -5.80 -22.84
N TYR A 121 -15.27 -6.81 -22.32
CA TYR A 121 -13.83 -6.98 -22.57
C TYR A 121 -13.55 -7.25 -24.05
N ARG A 122 -14.39 -8.05 -24.74
CA ARG A 122 -14.26 -8.30 -26.18
C ARG A 122 -14.52 -7.04 -27.01
N MET A 123 -15.50 -6.22 -26.63
CA MET A 123 -15.75 -4.93 -27.29
C MET A 123 -14.54 -4.01 -27.19
N ILE A 124 -13.92 -3.89 -26.01
CA ILE A 124 -12.68 -3.12 -25.85
C ILE A 124 -11.54 -3.71 -26.69
N ALA A 125 -11.37 -5.04 -26.68
CA ALA A 125 -10.34 -5.70 -27.50
C ALA A 125 -10.50 -5.39 -28.99
N MET A 126 -11.75 -5.41 -29.51
CA MET A 126 -12.05 -5.05 -30.90
C MET A 126 -11.77 -3.57 -31.18
N ALA A 127 -12.16 -2.67 -30.28
CA ALA A 127 -11.91 -1.23 -30.40
C ALA A 127 -10.39 -0.91 -30.39
N HIS A 128 -9.64 -1.53 -29.49
CA HIS A 128 -8.18 -1.42 -29.44
C HIS A 128 -7.55 -1.98 -30.72
N ALA A 129 -7.94 -3.17 -31.16
CA ALA A 129 -7.39 -3.81 -32.36
C ALA A 129 -7.66 -2.99 -33.63
N TYR A 130 -8.78 -2.28 -33.70
CA TYR A 130 -9.08 -1.39 -34.82
C TYR A 130 -8.12 -0.20 -34.90
N ARG A 131 -7.69 0.35 -33.75
CA ARG A 131 -6.82 1.53 -33.68
C ARG A 131 -5.33 1.25 -33.50
N ASP A 132 -4.94 0.06 -33.08
CA ASP A 132 -3.52 -0.32 -32.92
C ASP A 132 -2.89 -0.64 -34.28
N PRO A 133 -1.91 0.16 -34.78
CA PRO A 133 -1.25 -0.10 -36.07
C PRO A 133 -0.53 -1.44 -36.17
N ASN A 134 -0.24 -2.08 -35.03
CA ASN A 134 0.44 -3.38 -34.97
C ASN A 134 -0.53 -4.57 -34.87
N ALA A 135 -1.82 -4.33 -34.65
CA ALA A 135 -2.80 -5.39 -34.53
C ALA A 135 -3.26 -5.89 -35.90
N ALA A 136 -3.54 -7.19 -36.01
CA ALA A 136 -4.12 -7.78 -37.23
C ALA A 136 -5.51 -7.20 -37.59
N GLY A 137 -6.17 -6.55 -36.62
CA GLY A 137 -7.45 -5.87 -36.76
C GLY A 137 -7.38 -4.44 -37.28
N TYR A 138 -6.18 -3.87 -37.47
CA TYR A 138 -6.01 -2.44 -37.73
C TYR A 138 -6.82 -1.97 -38.94
N GLY A 139 -7.72 -0.99 -38.72
CA GLY A 139 -8.57 -0.39 -39.74
C GLY A 139 -9.58 -1.33 -40.41
N LYS A 140 -9.82 -2.53 -39.85
CA LYS A 140 -10.72 -3.51 -40.48
C LYS A 140 -12.20 -3.19 -40.20
N PRO A 141 -13.04 -3.02 -41.24
CA PRO A 141 -14.45 -2.66 -41.06
C PRO A 141 -15.27 -3.73 -40.33
N GLU A 142 -14.90 -5.01 -40.46
CA GLU A 142 -15.56 -6.13 -39.77
C GLU A 142 -15.60 -5.98 -38.24
N LEU A 143 -14.61 -5.31 -37.64
CA LEU A 143 -14.60 -4.99 -36.21
C LEU A 143 -15.66 -3.95 -35.85
N ILE A 144 -15.79 -2.89 -36.66
CA ILE A 144 -16.79 -1.83 -36.46
C ILE A 144 -18.20 -2.39 -36.66
N GLU A 145 -18.42 -3.20 -37.68
CA GLU A 145 -19.71 -3.88 -37.91
C GLU A 145 -20.08 -4.80 -36.74
N ALA A 146 -19.12 -5.56 -36.20
CA ALA A 146 -19.33 -6.40 -35.03
C ALA A 146 -19.62 -5.58 -33.77
N LEU A 147 -18.88 -4.50 -33.53
CA LEU A 147 -19.10 -3.59 -32.42
C LEU A 147 -20.50 -2.96 -32.47
N ASN A 148 -20.94 -2.48 -33.64
CA ASN A 148 -22.28 -1.93 -33.82
C ASN A 148 -23.35 -2.94 -33.38
N ARG A 149 -23.27 -4.20 -33.85
CA ARG A 149 -24.22 -5.25 -33.45
C ARG A 149 -24.14 -5.57 -31.95
N ALA A 150 -22.94 -5.70 -31.41
CA ALA A 150 -22.73 -6.09 -30.02
C ALA A 150 -23.22 -5.02 -29.04
N LEU A 151 -23.02 -3.73 -29.35
CA LEU A 151 -23.53 -2.61 -28.56
C LEU A 151 -25.07 -2.57 -28.58
N LEU A 152 -25.68 -2.68 -29.76
CA LEU A 152 -27.14 -2.72 -29.87
C LEU A 152 -27.76 -3.93 -29.13
N TYR A 153 -27.09 -5.08 -29.16
CA TYR A 153 -27.53 -6.24 -28.38
C TYR A 153 -27.43 -5.96 -26.87
N TRP A 154 -26.31 -5.41 -26.41
CA TRP A 154 -26.13 -5.04 -25.00
C TRP A 154 -27.24 -4.10 -24.51
N ASP A 155 -27.59 -3.09 -25.31
CA ASP A 155 -28.69 -2.17 -24.99
C ASP A 155 -30.06 -2.86 -24.96
N SER A 156 -30.28 -3.87 -25.81
CA SER A 156 -31.54 -4.62 -25.83
C SER A 156 -31.75 -5.49 -24.58
N VAL A 157 -30.68 -6.08 -24.02
CA VAL A 157 -30.77 -7.02 -22.89
C VAL A 157 -30.44 -6.40 -21.52
N LYS A 158 -29.75 -5.25 -21.50
CA LYS A 158 -29.43 -4.44 -20.31
C LYS A 158 -28.91 -5.27 -19.11
N PRO A 159 -27.73 -5.92 -19.24
CA PRO A 159 -27.18 -6.74 -18.16
C PRO A 159 -27.01 -5.95 -16.86
N THR A 160 -27.26 -6.60 -15.72
CA THR A 160 -27.12 -6.00 -14.38
C THR A 160 -26.39 -6.94 -13.42
N SER A 161 -25.93 -6.42 -12.28
CA SER A 161 -25.25 -7.17 -11.22
C SER A 161 -25.83 -6.79 -9.86
N THR A 162 -25.75 -7.71 -8.89
CA THR A 162 -26.03 -7.44 -7.47
C THR A 162 -25.01 -6.48 -6.86
N ASN A 163 -23.87 -6.22 -7.53
CA ASN A 163 -22.89 -5.21 -7.13
C ASN A 163 -23.05 -3.94 -7.96
N TRP A 164 -23.31 -2.83 -7.26
CA TRP A 164 -23.47 -1.52 -7.89
C TRP A 164 -22.22 -1.09 -8.69
N TRP A 165 -21.01 -1.45 -8.22
CA TRP A 165 -19.75 -1.07 -8.88
C TRP A 165 -19.67 -1.60 -10.31
N GLU A 166 -20.15 -2.83 -10.52
CA GLU A 166 -20.15 -3.51 -11.82
C GLU A 166 -20.98 -2.74 -12.85
N VAL A 167 -22.18 -2.34 -12.42
CA VAL A 167 -23.19 -1.68 -13.24
C VAL A 167 -22.86 -0.21 -13.47
N GLU A 168 -22.30 0.46 -12.47
CA GLU A 168 -22.08 1.90 -12.46
C GLU A 168 -20.69 2.30 -12.96
N ILE A 169 -19.64 1.60 -12.50
CA ILE A 169 -18.25 1.96 -12.77
C ILE A 169 -17.68 1.06 -13.86
N GLY A 170 -17.67 -0.26 -13.65
CA GLY A 170 -16.99 -1.19 -14.58
C GLY A 170 -17.56 -1.17 -16.00
N LYS A 171 -18.89 -1.15 -16.13
CA LYS A 171 -19.57 -0.97 -17.42
C LYS A 171 -19.20 0.35 -18.10
N SER A 172 -19.26 1.46 -17.35
CA SER A 172 -18.96 2.80 -17.84
C SER A 172 -17.52 2.94 -18.32
N MET A 173 -16.56 2.31 -17.62
CA MET A 173 -15.16 2.25 -18.06
C MET A 173 -15.01 1.54 -19.41
N ALA A 174 -15.81 0.49 -19.67
CA ALA A 174 -15.82 -0.18 -20.96
C ALA A 174 -16.38 0.72 -22.07
N MET A 175 -17.54 1.31 -21.81
CA MET A 175 -18.25 2.16 -22.76
C MET A 175 -17.41 3.38 -23.12
N GLY A 176 -16.87 4.08 -22.13
CA GLY A 176 -16.01 5.24 -22.34
C GLY A 176 -14.78 4.91 -23.19
N ARG A 177 -14.12 3.76 -22.97
CA ARG A 177 -12.99 3.35 -23.81
C ARG A 177 -13.40 3.05 -25.25
N VAL A 178 -14.53 2.38 -25.46
CA VAL A 178 -15.07 2.15 -26.81
C VAL A 178 -15.35 3.49 -27.50
N SER A 179 -15.97 4.45 -26.80
CA SER A 179 -16.20 5.80 -27.35
C SER A 179 -14.91 6.52 -27.73
N ILE A 180 -13.88 6.49 -26.87
CA ILE A 180 -12.58 7.14 -27.12
C ILE A 180 -11.82 6.51 -28.30
N PHE A 181 -11.93 5.20 -28.47
CA PHE A 181 -11.20 4.50 -29.53
C PHE A 181 -11.90 4.56 -30.89
N VAL A 182 -13.21 4.35 -30.95
CA VAL A 182 -13.91 4.13 -32.22
C VAL A 182 -15.24 4.88 -32.33
N GLY A 183 -15.56 5.80 -31.41
CA GLY A 183 -16.83 6.52 -31.42
C GLY A 183 -17.11 7.32 -32.70
N ASP A 184 -16.07 7.73 -33.43
CA ASP A 184 -16.16 8.39 -34.73
C ASP A 184 -16.49 7.43 -35.90
N GLU A 185 -16.26 6.13 -35.72
CA GLU A 185 -16.45 5.08 -36.74
C GLU A 185 -17.77 4.30 -36.54
N LEU A 186 -18.32 4.30 -35.32
CA LEU A 186 -19.58 3.62 -35.00
C LEU A 186 -20.79 4.24 -35.71
N SER A 187 -21.86 3.45 -35.87
CA SER A 187 -23.16 3.99 -36.28
C SER A 187 -23.68 4.98 -35.23
N ALA A 188 -24.58 5.89 -35.60
CA ALA A 188 -25.14 6.87 -34.68
C ALA A 188 -25.84 6.20 -33.48
N GLU A 189 -26.57 5.12 -33.73
CA GLU A 189 -27.29 4.35 -32.70
C GLU A 189 -26.32 3.63 -31.77
N ALA A 190 -25.34 2.91 -32.32
CA ALA A 190 -24.36 2.18 -31.52
C ALA A 190 -23.48 3.14 -30.69
N ARG A 191 -23.15 4.31 -31.24
CA ARG A 191 -22.45 5.35 -30.49
C ARG A 191 -23.30 5.86 -29.34
N GLU A 192 -24.59 6.14 -29.54
CA GLU A 192 -25.45 6.57 -28.44
C GLU A 192 -25.60 5.50 -27.36
N VAL A 193 -25.52 4.21 -27.69
CA VAL A 193 -25.44 3.16 -26.66
C VAL A 193 -24.23 3.36 -25.75
N THR A 194 -23.06 3.72 -26.30
CA THR A 194 -21.87 3.96 -25.47
C THR A 194 -22.07 5.11 -24.48
N TYR A 195 -22.78 6.17 -24.87
CA TYR A 195 -23.08 7.29 -23.98
C TYR A 195 -24.19 6.94 -22.98
N ALA A 196 -25.30 6.34 -23.44
CA ALA A 196 -26.43 5.97 -22.59
C ALA A 196 -26.07 4.94 -21.50
N HIS A 197 -25.08 4.08 -21.76
CA HIS A 197 -24.57 3.12 -20.78
C HIS A 197 -23.32 3.61 -20.03
N ASN A 198 -22.85 4.83 -20.29
CA ASN A 198 -21.88 5.48 -19.44
C ASN A 198 -22.61 6.26 -18.34
N THR A 199 -22.52 5.81 -17.09
CA THR A 199 -23.14 6.47 -15.93
C THR A 199 -22.13 7.30 -15.13
N GLY A 200 -21.07 7.74 -15.79
CA GLY A 200 -20.11 8.68 -15.23
C GLY A 200 -20.78 9.97 -14.74
N ARG A 201 -20.24 10.54 -13.68
CA ARG A 201 -20.70 11.82 -13.12
C ARG A 201 -19.59 12.49 -12.34
N LEU A 202 -19.72 13.81 -12.16
CA LEU A 202 -18.86 14.59 -11.29
C LEU A 202 -19.03 14.13 -9.83
N ASP A 203 -17.99 13.56 -9.26
CA ASP A 203 -17.95 13.10 -7.87
C ASP A 203 -16.57 13.41 -7.27
N PRO A 204 -16.49 14.37 -6.33
CA PRO A 204 -15.21 14.87 -5.81
C PRO A 204 -14.64 14.01 -4.67
N VAL A 205 -15.21 12.83 -4.36
CA VAL A 205 -14.84 12.09 -3.15
C VAL A 205 -14.02 10.84 -3.47
N GLY A 206 -12.72 10.91 -3.18
CA GLY A 206 -11.84 9.74 -3.11
C GLY A 206 -11.77 8.89 -4.37
N ALA A 207 -11.49 7.60 -4.20
CA ALA A 207 -11.22 6.73 -5.35
C ALA A 207 -12.50 6.43 -6.15
N ASN A 208 -13.63 6.22 -5.47
CA ASN A 208 -14.91 6.02 -6.14
C ASN A 208 -15.33 7.26 -6.94
N GLY A 209 -15.10 8.45 -6.38
CA GLY A 209 -15.35 9.70 -7.09
C GLY A 209 -14.46 9.88 -8.30
N SER A 210 -13.18 9.53 -8.20
CA SER A 210 -12.25 9.58 -9.33
C SER A 210 -12.65 8.64 -10.48
N TRP A 211 -13.14 7.42 -10.20
CA TRP A 211 -13.65 6.53 -11.25
C TRP A 211 -14.91 7.08 -11.94
N ARG A 212 -15.86 7.63 -11.18
CA ARG A 212 -17.08 8.23 -11.74
C ARG A 212 -16.75 9.45 -12.60
N THR A 213 -15.81 10.27 -12.14
CA THR A 213 -15.36 11.47 -12.84
C THR A 213 -14.55 11.10 -14.08
N GLU A 214 -13.71 10.06 -14.03
CA GLU A 214 -13.02 9.51 -15.23
C GLU A 214 -14.03 9.05 -16.28
N ASN A 215 -15.08 8.34 -15.87
CA ASN A 215 -16.13 7.90 -16.78
C ASN A 215 -16.87 9.09 -17.41
N TYR A 216 -17.16 10.14 -16.63
CA TYR A 216 -17.72 11.38 -17.16
C TYR A 216 -16.78 12.05 -18.18
N LEU A 217 -15.48 12.11 -17.87
CA LEU A 217 -14.48 12.69 -18.75
C LEU A 217 -14.35 11.91 -20.07
N TYR A 218 -14.47 10.58 -20.08
CA TYR A 218 -14.47 9.82 -21.34
C TYR A 218 -15.58 10.26 -22.29
N GLU A 219 -16.79 10.47 -21.77
CA GLU A 219 -17.91 10.95 -22.57
C GLU A 219 -17.70 12.40 -23.02
N ALA A 220 -17.29 13.29 -22.11
CA ALA A 220 -17.04 14.70 -22.41
C ALA A 220 -15.96 14.87 -23.50
N VAL A 221 -14.86 14.11 -23.40
CA VAL A 221 -13.79 14.07 -24.39
C VAL A 221 -14.28 13.49 -25.72
N ALA A 222 -15.01 12.38 -25.72
CA ALA A 222 -15.55 11.78 -26.94
C ALA A 222 -16.57 12.70 -27.66
N LYS A 223 -17.27 13.55 -26.91
CA LYS A 223 -18.20 14.56 -27.44
C LYS A 223 -17.52 15.89 -27.79
N HIS A 224 -16.23 16.06 -27.52
CA HIS A 224 -15.51 17.33 -27.63
C HIS A 224 -16.19 18.48 -26.85
N ALA A 225 -16.78 18.17 -25.69
CA ALA A 225 -17.55 19.11 -24.88
C ALA A 225 -16.63 19.90 -23.92
N THR A 226 -16.01 20.97 -24.40
CA THR A 226 -15.00 21.76 -23.66
C THR A 226 -15.40 22.11 -22.22
N ALA A 227 -16.60 22.66 -22.00
CA ALA A 227 -17.05 23.07 -20.67
C ALA A 227 -17.22 21.87 -19.71
N ASP A 228 -17.62 20.72 -20.23
CA ASP A 228 -17.75 19.48 -19.45
C ASP A 228 -16.36 18.92 -19.12
N ILE A 229 -15.41 19.00 -20.06
CA ILE A 229 -14.01 18.62 -19.82
C ILE A 229 -13.45 19.48 -18.67
N GLU A 230 -13.60 20.80 -18.72
CA GLU A 230 -13.15 21.71 -17.66
C GLU A 230 -13.73 21.33 -16.28
N GLN A 231 -15.03 21.04 -16.21
CA GLN A 231 -15.69 20.62 -14.96
C GLN A 231 -15.19 19.26 -14.45
N GLY A 232 -14.94 18.32 -15.37
CA GLY A 232 -14.41 17.00 -15.06
C GLY A 232 -13.00 17.08 -14.48
N TYR A 233 -12.12 17.89 -15.07
CA TYR A 233 -10.77 18.13 -14.55
C TYR A 233 -10.82 18.82 -13.17
N ALA A 234 -11.64 19.86 -13.01
CA ALA A 234 -11.78 20.54 -11.72
C ALA A 234 -12.30 19.61 -10.62
N THR A 235 -13.20 18.68 -10.95
CA THR A 235 -13.73 17.69 -10.00
C THR A 235 -12.71 16.59 -9.72
N MET A 236 -11.94 16.14 -10.72
CA MET A 236 -10.87 15.17 -10.55
C MET A 236 -9.83 15.69 -9.54
N SER A 237 -9.45 16.97 -9.63
CA SER A 237 -8.57 17.61 -8.65
C SER A 237 -9.14 17.60 -7.23
N GLN A 238 -10.44 17.74 -7.05
CA GLN A 238 -11.06 17.70 -5.71
C GLN A 238 -10.95 16.31 -5.06
N THR A 239 -10.87 15.22 -5.84
CA THR A 239 -10.74 13.85 -5.31
C THR A 239 -9.44 13.61 -4.54
N ILE A 240 -8.40 14.41 -4.79
CA ILE A 240 -7.08 14.31 -4.14
C ILE A 240 -6.85 15.40 -3.09
N ALA A 241 -7.85 16.24 -2.83
CA ALA A 241 -7.73 17.32 -1.88
C ALA A 241 -7.45 16.81 -0.45
N VAL A 242 -6.63 17.57 0.27
CA VAL A 242 -6.27 17.27 1.67
C VAL A 242 -7.42 17.69 2.59
N ASP A 243 -7.99 16.73 3.32
CA ASP A 243 -8.97 17.04 4.36
C ASP A 243 -8.29 17.54 5.63
N SER A 244 -8.58 18.78 5.99
CA SER A 244 -8.10 19.44 7.20
C SER A 244 -9.20 19.67 8.24
N SER A 245 -10.42 19.17 8.02
CA SER A 245 -11.55 19.32 8.94
C SER A 245 -11.37 18.53 10.23
N GLY A 246 -10.69 17.38 10.15
CA GLY A 246 -10.56 16.43 11.24
C GLY A 246 -11.66 15.36 11.28
N GLU A 247 -12.69 15.49 10.45
CA GLU A 247 -13.78 14.54 10.31
C GLU A 247 -13.31 13.20 9.72
N VAL A 248 -14.18 12.20 9.76
CA VAL A 248 -13.94 10.89 9.13
C VAL A 248 -14.49 10.93 7.71
N THR A 249 -13.66 11.39 6.78
CA THR A 249 -13.97 11.45 5.34
C THR A 249 -13.01 10.55 4.55
N GLU A 250 -13.48 10.03 3.41
CA GLU A 250 -12.58 9.40 2.43
C GLU A 250 -11.79 10.50 1.72
N SER A 251 -10.50 10.60 2.02
CA SER A 251 -9.66 11.73 1.59
C SER A 251 -8.19 11.49 1.90
N VAL A 252 -7.34 12.30 1.26
CA VAL A 252 -5.95 12.48 1.69
C VAL A 252 -5.97 13.24 3.02
N GLN A 253 -5.28 12.71 4.03
CA GLN A 253 -5.22 13.27 5.38
C GLN A 253 -4.07 14.27 5.51
N VAL A 254 -4.14 15.15 6.52
CA VAL A 254 -3.07 16.13 6.84
C VAL A 254 -1.69 15.53 7.16
N ASP A 255 -1.60 14.22 7.41
CA ASP A 255 -0.33 13.50 7.60
C ASP A 255 0.16 12.79 6.33
N SER A 256 -0.49 13.07 5.19
CA SER A 256 -0.26 12.50 3.86
C SER A 256 -0.70 11.03 3.70
N SER A 257 -1.36 10.43 4.69
CA SER A 257 -2.02 9.14 4.50
C SER A 257 -3.34 9.29 3.73
N PHE A 258 -3.89 8.18 3.22
CA PHE A 258 -5.21 8.18 2.60
C PHE A 258 -6.17 7.27 3.37
N TRP A 259 -7.38 7.78 3.59
CA TRP A 259 -8.49 7.04 4.20
C TRP A 259 -9.55 6.70 3.17
N ALA A 260 -10.11 5.50 3.27
CA ALA A 260 -11.33 5.09 2.57
C ALA A 260 -12.14 4.13 3.45
N HIS A 261 -13.45 4.03 3.19
CA HIS A 261 -14.38 3.19 3.98
C HIS A 261 -14.44 3.56 5.48
N GLY A 262 -14.26 4.84 5.79
CA GLY A 262 -14.14 5.38 7.15
C GLY A 262 -12.67 5.65 7.52
N ALA A 263 -12.37 5.71 8.82
CA ALA A 263 -11.01 5.95 9.31
C ALA A 263 -10.15 4.68 9.18
N GLN A 264 -9.85 4.26 7.94
CA GLN A 264 -9.03 3.10 7.61
C GLN A 264 -7.88 3.55 6.72
N LEU A 265 -6.64 3.31 7.14
CA LEU A 265 -5.47 3.50 6.28
C LEU A 265 -5.61 2.62 5.03
N TYR A 266 -5.66 3.25 3.86
CA TYR A 266 -5.90 2.55 2.60
C TYR A 266 -5.08 3.08 1.41
N SER A 267 -3.94 3.72 1.67
CA SER A 267 -3.02 4.24 0.64
C SER A 267 -2.59 3.19 -0.39
N GLU A 268 -2.48 1.92 0.01
CA GLU A 268 -2.05 0.79 -0.84
C GLU A 268 -3.21 0.04 -1.52
N GLY A 269 -4.45 0.49 -1.31
CA GLY A 269 -5.65 -0.10 -1.88
C GLY A 269 -6.46 0.95 -2.65
N TYR A 270 -7.52 1.47 -2.04
CA TYR A 270 -8.32 2.55 -2.66
C TYR A 270 -7.47 3.79 -2.97
N GLY A 271 -6.50 4.13 -2.12
CA GLY A 271 -5.59 5.23 -2.38
C GLY A 271 -4.64 5.01 -3.57
N MET A 272 -4.29 3.76 -3.87
CA MET A 272 -3.49 3.39 -5.05
C MET A 272 -4.34 3.52 -6.33
N ALA A 273 -5.62 3.12 -6.25
CA ALA A 273 -6.57 3.32 -7.35
C ALA A 273 -6.78 4.81 -7.66
N LEU A 274 -7.00 5.63 -6.61
CA LEU A 274 -7.07 7.08 -6.74
C LEU A 274 -5.83 7.64 -7.44
N PHE A 275 -4.63 7.29 -6.96
CA PHE A 275 -3.38 7.74 -7.58
C PHE A 275 -3.28 7.35 -9.06
N THR A 276 -3.66 6.12 -9.39
CA THR A 276 -3.63 5.59 -10.76
C THR A 276 -4.44 6.47 -11.72
N ILE A 277 -5.62 6.93 -11.27
CA ILE A 277 -6.55 7.72 -12.08
C ILE A 277 -6.08 9.17 -12.18
N VAL A 278 -5.79 9.82 -11.05
CA VAL A 278 -5.38 11.24 -11.06
C VAL A 278 -4.07 11.45 -11.81
N ALA A 279 -3.10 10.54 -11.65
CA ALA A 279 -1.84 10.61 -12.40
C ALA A 279 -2.04 10.38 -13.90
N ALA A 280 -3.02 9.55 -14.29
CA ALA A 280 -3.37 9.36 -15.69
C ALA A 280 -3.92 10.64 -16.32
N TRP A 281 -4.89 11.27 -15.65
CA TRP A 281 -5.51 12.49 -16.16
C TRP A 281 -4.55 13.70 -16.13
N ALA A 282 -3.66 13.78 -15.15
CA ALA A 282 -2.56 14.75 -15.15
C ALA A 282 -1.59 14.56 -16.34
N ASP A 283 -1.17 13.32 -16.64
CA ASP A 283 -0.24 13.03 -17.74
C ASP A 283 -0.87 13.21 -19.12
N VAL A 284 -2.13 12.86 -19.35
CA VAL A 284 -2.76 13.06 -20.67
C VAL A 284 -3.03 14.53 -20.98
N ALA A 285 -3.26 15.37 -19.97
CA ALA A 285 -3.48 16.81 -20.12
C ALA A 285 -2.21 17.64 -20.22
N ARG A 286 -1.02 17.08 -20.00
CA ARG A 286 0.21 17.88 -19.87
C ARG A 286 0.47 18.74 -21.12
N GLY A 287 0.69 20.03 -20.92
CA GLY A 287 0.95 20.98 -22.00
C GLY A 287 -0.26 21.35 -22.86
N THR A 288 -1.48 20.99 -22.46
CA THR A 288 -2.74 21.48 -23.06
C THR A 288 -3.36 22.58 -22.18
N GLY A 289 -4.39 23.26 -22.69
CA GLY A 289 -5.21 24.20 -21.91
C GLY A 289 -5.99 23.56 -20.74
N PHE A 290 -6.08 22.23 -20.68
CA PHE A 290 -6.74 21.48 -19.60
C PHE A 290 -5.75 20.93 -18.56
N ALA A 291 -4.46 21.27 -18.67
CA ALA A 291 -3.44 20.79 -17.73
C ALA A 291 -3.82 21.12 -16.28
N PHE A 292 -3.54 20.19 -15.37
CA PHE A 292 -3.71 20.42 -13.94
C PHE A 292 -2.89 21.64 -13.51
N PRO A 293 -3.45 22.56 -12.72
CA PRO A 293 -2.70 23.69 -12.21
C PRO A 293 -1.64 23.22 -11.19
N PRO A 294 -0.58 24.02 -10.93
CA PRO A 294 0.53 23.62 -10.08
C PRO A 294 0.14 23.16 -8.67
N GLU A 295 -0.89 23.75 -8.07
CA GLU A 295 -1.42 23.39 -6.76
C GLU A 295 -2.00 21.97 -6.70
N ASP A 296 -2.63 21.51 -7.78
CA ASP A 296 -3.20 20.16 -7.85
C ASP A 296 -2.10 19.12 -8.07
N ILE A 297 -1.06 19.47 -8.84
CA ILE A 297 0.17 18.67 -8.96
C ILE A 297 0.87 18.57 -7.60
N ASP A 298 0.94 19.67 -6.84
CA ASP A 298 1.53 19.69 -5.50
C ASP A 298 0.70 18.84 -4.51
N ALA A 299 -0.63 18.75 -4.67
CA ALA A 299 -1.48 17.86 -3.88
C ALA A 299 -1.19 16.37 -4.16
N ILE A 300 -0.98 15.99 -5.44
CA ILE A 300 -0.55 14.63 -5.80
C ILE A 300 0.83 14.34 -5.20
N ALA A 301 1.78 15.28 -5.29
CA ALA A 301 3.12 15.13 -4.73
C ALA A 301 3.07 14.97 -3.19
N PHE A 302 2.27 15.77 -2.50
CA PHE A 302 2.07 15.65 -1.04
C PHE A 302 1.54 14.27 -0.66
N TYR A 303 0.52 13.77 -1.36
CA TYR A 303 -0.03 12.45 -1.08
C TYR A 303 1.00 11.32 -1.34
N ILE A 304 1.70 11.37 -2.47
CA ILE A 304 2.54 10.25 -2.90
C ILE A 304 3.95 10.33 -2.32
N LEU A 305 4.63 11.46 -2.46
CA LEU A 305 6.01 11.60 -2.02
C LEU A 305 6.10 11.82 -0.51
N ASP A 306 5.21 12.60 0.09
CA ASP A 306 5.23 12.80 1.55
C ASP A 306 4.43 11.74 2.30
N GLY A 307 3.56 11.01 1.62
CA GLY A 307 2.76 9.91 2.16
C GLY A 307 3.22 8.53 1.70
N THR A 308 2.61 8.01 0.63
CA THR A 308 2.72 6.61 0.19
C THR A 308 4.16 6.12 -0.01
N ARG A 309 5.10 6.98 -0.41
CA ARG A 309 6.54 6.65 -0.50
C ARG A 309 7.10 6.10 0.82
N TRP A 310 6.63 6.61 1.96
CA TRP A 310 7.04 6.11 3.28
C TRP A 310 6.47 4.74 3.61
N LEU A 311 5.53 4.21 2.83
CA LEU A 311 4.98 2.86 3.00
C LEU A 311 5.70 1.84 2.09
N ILE A 312 6.65 2.26 1.24
CA ILE A 312 7.29 1.41 0.24
C ILE A 312 8.80 1.46 0.39
N ARG A 313 9.45 0.31 0.54
CA ARG A 313 10.89 0.14 0.36
C ARG A 313 11.14 -1.10 -0.49
N GLY A 314 11.15 -0.93 -1.81
CA GLY A 314 11.17 -2.01 -2.81
C GLY A 314 9.86 -2.80 -2.87
N GLU A 315 9.24 -3.04 -1.72
CA GLU A 315 7.94 -3.63 -1.52
C GLU A 315 7.13 -2.81 -0.50
N ILE A 316 5.81 -2.96 -0.53
CA ILE A 316 4.85 -2.42 0.43
C ILE A 316 5.13 -2.93 1.85
N GLY A 317 5.10 -2.03 2.82
CA GLY A 317 5.39 -2.30 4.22
C GLY A 317 4.25 -3.00 4.97
N MET A 318 3.00 -2.91 4.51
CA MET A 318 1.86 -3.54 5.18
C MET A 318 1.66 -4.99 4.70
N MET A 319 1.57 -5.93 5.64
CA MET A 319 1.52 -7.37 5.32
C MET A 319 0.11 -7.90 5.02
N TYR A 320 -0.94 -7.07 5.04
CA TYR A 320 -2.32 -7.54 4.90
C TYR A 320 -2.67 -8.04 3.50
N LEU A 321 -1.95 -7.64 2.45
CA LEU A 321 -2.22 -8.08 1.09
C LEU A 321 -1.79 -9.53 0.82
N GLY A 322 -1.10 -10.16 1.76
CA GLY A 322 -0.60 -11.52 1.60
C GLY A 322 -1.67 -12.60 1.35
N TYR A 323 -2.94 -12.34 1.65
CA TYR A 323 -4.02 -13.29 1.35
C TYR A 323 -4.28 -13.50 -0.15
N ARG A 324 -3.71 -12.65 -1.02
CA ARG A 324 -3.82 -12.73 -2.48
C ARG A 324 -2.45 -12.70 -3.15
N PRO A 325 -2.30 -13.22 -4.39
CA PRO A 325 -1.05 -13.07 -5.14
C PRO A 325 -0.77 -11.60 -5.51
N PRO A 326 0.52 -11.20 -5.61
CA PRO A 326 0.91 -9.92 -6.19
C PRO A 326 0.74 -9.91 -7.72
N ASN A 327 0.67 -8.71 -8.30
CA ASN A 327 0.66 -8.52 -9.75
C ASN A 327 2.07 -8.56 -10.33
N THR A 328 2.18 -8.75 -11.65
CA THR A 328 3.43 -8.59 -12.39
C THR A 328 3.30 -7.46 -13.40
N ILE A 329 4.10 -6.42 -13.24
CA ILE A 329 4.13 -5.21 -14.09
C ILE A 329 5.59 -4.90 -14.41
N ASP A 330 5.90 -4.61 -15.67
CA ASP A 330 7.28 -4.40 -16.15
C ASP A 330 8.25 -5.54 -15.80
N GLY A 331 7.75 -6.78 -15.72
CA GLY A 331 8.54 -7.95 -15.32
C GLY A 331 8.85 -8.02 -13.82
N ILE A 332 8.27 -7.14 -13.01
CA ILE A 332 8.41 -7.09 -11.55
C ILE A 332 7.16 -7.70 -10.90
N THR A 333 7.33 -8.80 -10.17
CA THR A 333 6.26 -9.44 -9.38
C THR A 333 6.33 -8.95 -7.93
N SER A 334 5.45 -8.02 -7.56
CA SER A 334 5.47 -7.31 -6.27
C SER A 334 4.10 -6.68 -6.00
N TYR A 335 3.73 -6.47 -4.74
CA TYR A 335 2.52 -5.69 -4.41
C TYR A 335 2.71 -4.20 -4.71
N ALA A 336 3.93 -3.68 -4.58
CA ALA A 336 4.29 -2.31 -4.96
C ALA A 336 4.31 -2.08 -6.48
N ALA A 337 4.34 -3.13 -7.31
CA ALA A 337 4.43 -3.00 -8.77
C ALA A 337 3.27 -2.20 -9.39
N ASP A 338 2.09 -2.22 -8.75
CA ASP A 338 0.91 -1.45 -9.17
C ASP A 338 1.14 0.08 -9.13
N PHE A 339 2.17 0.56 -8.42
CA PHE A 339 2.55 1.98 -8.41
C PHE A 339 3.45 2.39 -9.59
N LEU A 340 4.05 1.47 -10.35
CA LEU A 340 5.04 1.81 -11.38
C LEU A 340 4.46 2.68 -12.50
N GLU A 341 3.32 2.28 -13.06
CA GLU A 341 2.65 3.02 -14.14
C GLU A 341 2.31 4.47 -13.73
N PRO A 342 1.62 4.74 -12.60
CA PRO A 342 1.33 6.12 -12.22
C PRO A 342 2.56 6.91 -11.77
N LEU A 343 3.61 6.27 -11.22
CA LEU A 343 4.87 6.97 -10.94
C LEU A 343 5.54 7.45 -12.23
N ASP A 344 5.66 6.61 -13.25
CA ASP A 344 6.26 6.98 -14.53
C ASP A 344 5.47 8.10 -15.23
N ARG A 345 4.15 8.16 -15.02
CA ARG A 345 3.31 9.28 -15.47
C ARG A 345 3.68 10.57 -14.76
N MET A 346 3.80 10.54 -13.45
CA MET A 346 4.18 11.72 -12.68
C MET A 346 5.60 12.18 -12.97
N VAL A 347 6.52 11.31 -13.39
CA VAL A 347 7.84 11.71 -13.92
C VAL A 347 7.69 12.67 -15.12
N ARG A 348 6.65 12.51 -15.95
CA ARG A 348 6.37 13.38 -17.11
C ARG A 348 5.48 14.57 -16.78
N ALA A 349 4.52 14.39 -15.86
CA ALA A 349 3.50 15.39 -15.54
C ALA A 349 3.97 16.41 -14.49
N ASP A 350 4.90 16.04 -13.61
CA ASP A 350 5.44 16.88 -12.56
C ASP A 350 6.96 17.00 -12.70
N GLU A 351 7.39 17.94 -13.55
CA GLU A 351 8.80 18.19 -13.81
C GLU A 351 9.58 18.53 -12.53
N ARG A 352 8.95 19.28 -11.60
CA ARG A 352 9.55 19.72 -10.34
C ARG A 352 9.96 18.55 -9.45
N ASN A 353 9.13 17.51 -9.38
CA ASN A 353 9.39 16.33 -8.52
C ASN A 353 9.75 15.05 -9.31
N SER A 354 9.95 15.15 -10.62
CA SER A 354 10.26 14.02 -11.52
C SER A 354 11.34 13.07 -10.96
N ALA A 355 12.44 13.62 -10.45
CA ALA A 355 13.53 12.82 -9.87
C ALA A 355 13.11 12.04 -8.61
N ALA A 356 12.16 12.53 -7.82
CA ALA A 356 11.65 11.85 -6.64
C ALA A 356 10.72 10.67 -7.01
N TYR A 357 9.84 10.86 -7.99
CA TYR A 357 9.03 9.76 -8.53
C TYR A 357 9.89 8.68 -9.17
N GLN A 358 10.89 9.08 -9.98
CA GLN A 358 11.81 8.16 -10.61
C GLN A 358 12.59 7.34 -9.58
N ARG A 359 13.07 7.96 -8.49
CA ARG A 359 13.76 7.24 -7.40
C ARG A 359 12.86 6.19 -6.75
N LEU A 360 11.60 6.51 -6.46
CA LEU A 360 10.66 5.53 -5.91
C LEU A 360 10.37 4.39 -6.91
N ALA A 361 10.16 4.72 -8.19
CA ALA A 361 9.93 3.70 -9.22
C ALA A 361 11.15 2.79 -9.42
N ASP A 362 12.37 3.34 -9.42
CA ASP A 362 13.61 2.58 -9.52
C ASP A 362 13.86 1.71 -8.29
N ASN A 363 13.39 2.13 -7.11
CA ASN A 363 13.41 1.33 -5.90
C ASN A 363 12.50 0.10 -6.01
N ILE A 364 11.25 0.28 -6.46
CA ILE A 364 10.31 -0.82 -6.70
C ILE A 364 10.84 -1.78 -7.79
N ARG A 365 11.49 -1.24 -8.84
CA ARG A 365 12.16 -2.04 -9.88
C ARG A 365 13.42 -2.76 -9.41
N GLY A 366 13.87 -2.54 -8.17
CA GLY A 366 15.09 -3.11 -7.63
C GLY A 366 16.39 -2.55 -8.26
N LYS A 367 16.32 -1.43 -8.97
CA LYS A 367 17.52 -0.74 -9.50
C LYS A 367 18.27 0.05 -8.42
N SER A 368 17.57 0.37 -7.32
CA SER A 368 18.13 1.04 -6.14
C SER A 368 17.53 0.44 -4.87
N ARG A 369 18.31 0.36 -3.78
CA ARG A 369 17.77 0.04 -2.44
C ARG A 369 17.12 1.24 -1.76
N GLU A 370 17.42 2.45 -2.23
CA GLU A 370 16.92 3.71 -1.68
C GLU A 370 15.68 4.18 -2.43
N ASN A 371 14.61 4.52 -1.70
CA ASN A 371 13.41 5.21 -2.22
C ASN A 371 13.52 6.75 -2.13
N GLY A 372 14.66 7.27 -1.65
CA GLY A 372 14.91 8.69 -1.49
C GLY A 372 14.42 9.31 -0.17
N VAL A 373 14.05 8.51 0.84
CA VAL A 373 13.80 8.98 2.21
C VAL A 373 14.53 8.14 3.26
N THR A 374 15.10 8.83 4.26
CA THR A 374 15.81 8.22 5.39
C THR A 374 15.37 8.94 6.65
N GLY A 375 14.64 8.26 7.53
CA GLY A 375 14.08 8.89 8.73
C GLY A 375 13.02 8.06 9.43
N HIS A 376 12.16 8.73 10.18
CA HIS A 376 11.00 8.14 10.82
C HIS A 376 9.78 9.02 10.55
N LYS A 377 8.70 8.43 10.05
CA LYS A 377 7.41 9.09 9.89
C LYS A 377 6.36 8.34 10.71
N TYR A 378 5.65 9.07 11.55
CA TYR A 378 4.45 8.57 12.21
C TYR A 378 3.23 9.24 11.58
N PHE A 379 2.36 8.43 10.98
CA PHE A 379 1.09 8.87 10.44
C PHE A 379 0.07 8.92 11.59
N TRP A 380 -0.04 10.08 12.24
CA TRP A 380 -0.82 10.20 13.47
C TRP A 380 -2.33 10.06 13.26
N ARG A 381 -2.83 10.33 12.04
CA ARG A 381 -4.20 10.02 11.67
C ARG A 381 -4.34 8.51 11.45
N SER A 382 -3.37 7.88 10.80
CA SER A 382 -3.50 6.50 10.30
C SER A 382 -2.90 5.39 11.17
N GLU A 383 -2.32 5.71 12.32
CA GLU A 383 -1.78 4.74 13.29
C GLU A 383 -0.73 3.79 12.68
N PHE A 384 0.16 4.37 11.87
CA PHE A 384 1.20 3.65 11.15
C PHE A 384 2.55 4.36 11.30
N SER A 385 3.60 3.58 11.55
CA SER A 385 4.97 4.08 11.65
C SER A 385 5.80 3.50 10.53
N ALA A 386 6.55 4.36 9.85
CA ALA A 386 7.55 3.99 8.86
C ALA A 386 8.92 4.46 9.33
N HIS A 387 9.82 3.52 9.57
CA HIS A 387 11.21 3.80 9.89
C HIS A 387 12.10 3.32 8.76
N LEU A 388 12.67 4.26 8.02
CA LEU A 388 13.46 3.98 6.82
C LEU A 388 14.91 4.39 7.01
N ARG A 389 15.80 3.49 6.66
CA ARG A 389 17.23 3.68 6.52
C ARG A 389 17.65 3.19 5.15
N ASP A 390 18.84 3.58 4.72
CA ASP A 390 19.35 3.22 3.40
C ASP A 390 19.37 1.67 3.24
N GLU A 391 19.78 0.97 4.30
CA GLU A 391 19.90 -0.49 4.31
C GLU A 391 18.64 -1.25 4.75
N TYR A 392 17.64 -0.61 5.37
CA TYR A 392 16.44 -1.31 5.84
C TYR A 392 15.21 -0.42 6.03
N GLY A 393 14.04 -1.05 6.06
CA GLY A 393 12.77 -0.45 6.48
C GLY A 393 12.11 -1.28 7.58
N ILE A 394 11.53 -0.62 8.57
CA ILE A 394 10.63 -1.24 9.54
C ILE A 394 9.31 -0.48 9.54
N PHE A 395 8.22 -1.22 9.37
CA PHE A 395 6.87 -0.70 9.31
C PHE A 395 6.05 -1.29 10.45
N THR A 396 5.52 -0.43 11.31
CA THR A 396 4.76 -0.85 12.48
C THR A 396 3.34 -0.35 12.37
N ARG A 397 2.39 -1.28 12.31
CA ARG A 397 0.96 -0.97 12.28
C ARG A 397 0.33 -1.25 13.64
N VAL A 398 -0.32 -0.23 14.18
CA VAL A 398 -1.06 -0.29 15.44
C VAL A 398 -2.51 0.08 15.20
N ASN A 399 -3.39 -0.22 16.15
CA ASN A 399 -4.81 0.11 16.05
C ASN A 399 -5.40 0.51 17.41
N SER A 400 -6.21 1.55 17.42
CA SER A 400 -7.02 1.99 18.54
C SER A 400 -8.51 2.04 18.15
N PRO A 401 -9.42 2.33 19.10
CA PRO A 401 -10.83 2.56 18.80
C PRO A 401 -11.10 3.71 17.81
N ARG A 402 -10.12 4.57 17.52
CA ARG A 402 -10.25 5.68 16.56
C ARG A 402 -10.17 5.23 15.10
N MET A 403 -9.55 4.08 14.85
CA MET A 403 -9.26 3.58 13.50
C MET A 403 -9.96 2.25 13.25
N LYS A 404 -10.40 2.04 12.01
CA LYS A 404 -10.78 0.74 11.50
C LYS A 404 -9.53 -0.07 11.16
N GLY A 405 -9.60 -1.38 11.41
CA GLY A 405 -8.58 -2.33 10.99
C GLY A 405 -8.49 -2.51 9.48
N SER A 406 -7.83 -3.57 9.04
CA SER A 406 -7.80 -3.98 7.64
C SER A 406 -9.16 -4.50 7.16
N GLU A 407 -9.45 -4.34 5.87
CA GLU A 407 -10.61 -4.94 5.20
C GLU A 407 -10.20 -6.21 4.45
N TYR A 408 -11.06 -7.23 4.50
CA TYR A 408 -10.87 -8.49 3.79
C TYR A 408 -11.58 -8.43 2.42
N ARG A 409 -10.84 -8.53 1.31
CA ARG A 409 -11.38 -8.40 -0.07
C ARG A 409 -11.25 -9.70 -0.87
N SER A 410 -11.41 -10.83 -0.20
CA SER A 410 -11.37 -12.18 -0.79
C SER A 410 -12.49 -13.04 -0.20
N THR A 411 -12.71 -14.23 -0.76
CA THR A 411 -13.58 -15.25 -0.14
C THR A 411 -12.94 -15.73 1.15
N PHE A 412 -13.65 -15.58 2.27
CA PHE A 412 -13.17 -15.98 3.58
C PHE A 412 -13.05 -17.51 3.70
N ARG A 413 -11.92 -17.98 4.22
CA ARG A 413 -11.58 -19.40 4.39
C ARG A 413 -11.36 -19.73 5.88
N PRO A 414 -12.41 -20.15 6.62
CA PRO A 414 -12.30 -20.41 8.06
C PRO A 414 -11.22 -21.44 8.44
N GLU A 415 -10.94 -22.39 7.55
CA GLU A 415 -9.91 -23.41 7.69
C GLU A 415 -8.48 -22.86 7.55
N VAL A 416 -8.28 -21.73 6.87
CA VAL A 416 -7.01 -20.98 6.86
C VAL A 416 -6.93 -20.06 8.08
N GLY A 417 -8.07 -19.46 8.43
CA GLY A 417 -8.19 -18.43 9.46
C GLY A 417 -8.17 -17.04 8.85
N ASN A 418 -8.48 -16.04 9.66
CA ASN A 418 -8.53 -14.65 9.22
C ASN A 418 -7.12 -14.09 9.02
N GLU A 419 -6.66 -14.09 7.76
CA GLU A 419 -5.32 -13.65 7.37
C GLU A 419 -5.01 -12.20 7.76
N ILE A 420 -6.01 -11.32 7.92
CA ILE A 420 -5.74 -9.90 8.20
C ILE A 420 -5.86 -9.53 9.69
N ASP A 421 -6.32 -10.46 10.53
CA ASP A 421 -6.85 -10.13 11.85
C ASP A 421 -5.80 -9.50 12.78
N TRP A 422 -4.55 -9.94 12.68
CA TRP A 422 -3.47 -9.49 13.54
C TRP A 422 -2.59 -8.39 12.92
N ASN A 423 -2.83 -8.01 11.67
CA ASN A 423 -1.99 -7.06 10.93
C ASN A 423 -1.91 -5.65 11.54
N ALA A 424 -2.84 -5.28 12.44
CA ALA A 424 -2.81 -3.98 13.12
C ALA A 424 -2.62 -4.09 14.65
N ALA A 425 -2.20 -5.25 15.14
CA ALA A 425 -2.04 -5.53 16.58
C ALA A 425 -0.58 -5.31 17.07
N GLY A 426 0.07 -4.25 16.57
CA GLY A 426 1.51 -4.04 16.75
C GLY A 426 2.35 -4.91 15.82
N ALA A 427 1.84 -5.17 14.61
CA ALA A 427 2.57 -5.94 13.62
C ALA A 427 3.77 -5.14 13.08
N THR A 428 4.93 -5.78 12.93
CA THR A 428 6.18 -5.16 12.49
C THR A 428 6.74 -5.87 11.26
N SER A 429 6.58 -5.25 10.08
CA SER A 429 7.24 -5.71 8.86
C SER A 429 8.66 -5.18 8.81
N ILE A 430 9.64 -6.06 8.60
CA ILE A 430 11.07 -5.75 8.50
C ILE A 430 11.52 -6.07 7.07
N GLN A 431 12.02 -5.07 6.37
CA GLN A 431 12.47 -5.19 4.97
C GLN A 431 13.95 -4.80 4.86
N VAL A 432 14.80 -5.75 4.47
CA VAL A 432 16.22 -5.53 4.14
C VAL A 432 16.43 -5.89 2.68
N THR A 433 16.08 -7.14 2.32
CA THR A 433 16.10 -7.70 0.96
C THR A 433 14.77 -7.50 0.22
N ASN A 434 13.71 -7.19 0.96
CA ASN A 434 12.32 -7.06 0.50
C ASN A 434 11.70 -8.40 0.07
N ARG A 435 12.30 -9.53 0.48
CA ARG A 435 11.84 -10.91 0.20
C ARG A 435 11.56 -11.71 1.46
N GLU A 436 11.68 -11.09 2.63
CA GLU A 436 11.55 -11.72 3.95
C GLU A 436 10.19 -12.39 4.13
N TYR A 437 9.13 -11.78 3.60
CA TYR A 437 7.74 -12.23 3.75
C TYR A 437 7.15 -12.76 2.43
N ASP A 438 7.47 -12.14 1.29
CA ASP A 438 6.96 -12.56 -0.03
C ASP A 438 7.38 -13.99 -0.41
N ASP A 439 8.57 -14.42 -0.01
CA ASP A 439 9.00 -15.80 -0.24
C ASP A 439 8.26 -16.81 0.66
N LEU A 440 7.54 -16.32 1.68
CA LEU A 440 6.79 -17.13 2.65
C LEU A 440 5.28 -17.13 2.39
N VAL A 441 4.68 -15.98 2.09
CA VAL A 441 3.24 -15.81 1.78
C VAL A 441 2.99 -16.48 0.41
N PRO A 442 2.42 -17.69 0.36
CA PRO A 442 1.11 -18.02 0.96
C PRO A 442 1.09 -19.10 2.06
N ALA A 443 2.25 -19.59 2.50
CA ALA A 443 2.37 -20.61 3.56
C ALA A 443 2.45 -20.03 4.99
N PHE A 444 2.27 -18.71 5.13
CA PHE A 444 2.43 -17.94 6.36
C PHE A 444 1.53 -18.44 7.51
N ASP A 445 2.08 -18.59 8.73
CA ASP A 445 1.26 -18.79 9.94
C ASP A 445 0.70 -17.45 10.42
N TRP A 446 -0.55 -17.18 10.04
CA TRP A 446 -1.26 -15.93 10.36
C TRP A 446 -1.49 -15.68 11.87
N PHE A 447 -1.16 -16.64 12.76
CA PHE A 447 -1.22 -16.43 14.22
C PHE A 447 0.13 -16.07 14.82
N HIS A 448 1.20 -16.10 14.02
CA HIS A 448 2.54 -15.60 14.35
C HIS A 448 2.90 -14.39 13.48
N TYR A 449 2.02 -13.39 13.42
CA TYR A 449 2.38 -12.11 12.82
C TYR A 449 3.59 -11.50 13.52
N PRO A 450 4.65 -11.10 12.78
CA PRO A 450 5.81 -10.39 13.32
C PRO A 450 5.40 -9.23 14.23
N GLY A 451 5.99 -9.12 15.41
CA GLY A 451 5.73 -8.05 16.38
C GLY A 451 4.49 -8.22 17.26
N VAL A 452 3.54 -9.09 16.90
CA VAL A 452 2.24 -9.20 17.58
C VAL A 452 2.35 -9.97 18.89
N THR A 453 1.58 -9.53 19.89
CA THR A 453 1.29 -10.30 21.11
C THR A 453 -0.15 -10.77 21.09
N ALA A 454 -0.39 -12.07 21.07
CA ALA A 454 -1.71 -12.65 20.91
C ALA A 454 -1.81 -14.07 21.50
N PRO A 455 -3.01 -14.53 21.89
CA PRO A 455 -3.25 -15.96 22.06
C PRO A 455 -2.95 -16.72 20.77
N TYR A 456 -2.18 -17.81 20.87
CA TYR A 456 -1.86 -18.68 19.75
C TYR A 456 -3.05 -19.58 19.42
N THR A 457 -4.01 -19.00 18.69
CA THR A 457 -5.22 -19.67 18.23
C THR A 457 -5.73 -19.05 16.95
N LYS A 458 -6.46 -19.84 16.18
CA LYS A 458 -7.00 -19.43 14.89
C LYS A 458 -8.22 -18.54 15.09
N VAL A 459 -8.22 -17.37 14.44
CA VAL A 459 -9.42 -16.54 14.31
C VAL A 459 -10.22 -17.05 13.12
N THR A 460 -11.35 -17.70 13.37
CA THR A 460 -12.20 -18.32 12.34
C THR A 460 -13.40 -17.47 11.94
N THR A 461 -13.45 -16.21 12.40
CA THR A 461 -14.52 -15.26 12.04
C THR A 461 -13.99 -14.21 11.08
N GLN A 462 -14.80 -13.86 10.08
CA GLN A 462 -14.52 -12.73 9.21
C GLN A 462 -14.78 -11.43 9.98
N SER A 463 -13.72 -10.75 10.37
CA SER A 463 -13.76 -9.49 11.12
C SER A 463 -12.59 -8.60 10.73
N SER A 464 -12.79 -7.29 10.78
CA SER A 464 -11.68 -6.34 10.73
C SER A 464 -10.94 -6.33 12.08
N PRO A 465 -9.61 -6.15 12.08
CA PRO A 465 -8.84 -5.90 13.29
C PRO A 465 -9.47 -4.79 14.14
N ALA A 466 -9.63 -5.05 15.43
CA ALA A 466 -10.17 -4.09 16.39
C ALA A 466 -9.45 -4.22 17.73
N ASN A 467 -9.15 -3.11 18.38
CA ASN A 467 -8.48 -3.07 19.67
C ASN A 467 -9.12 -2.02 20.58
N ARG A 468 -9.31 -2.34 21.86
CA ARG A 468 -9.97 -1.42 22.82
C ARG A 468 -8.99 -0.45 23.49
N GLY A 469 -7.68 -0.69 23.38
CA GLY A 469 -6.66 0.15 24.00
C GLY A 469 -6.47 1.48 23.29
N SER A 470 -6.92 2.57 23.92
CA SER A 470 -6.95 3.92 23.35
C SER A 470 -5.60 4.64 23.32
N PHE A 471 -4.73 4.39 24.31
CA PHE A 471 -3.38 4.97 24.35
C PHE A 471 -2.45 4.21 23.39
N THR A 472 -2.70 4.42 22.11
CA THR A 472 -2.04 3.80 20.96
C THR A 472 -1.71 4.93 20.00
N GLY A 473 -0.45 5.04 19.58
CA GLY A 473 0.07 6.29 19.04
C GLY A 473 1.55 6.23 18.65
N GLY A 474 2.13 7.41 18.40
CA GLY A 474 3.55 7.55 18.16
C GLY A 474 4.05 8.99 18.24
N VAL A 475 5.36 9.14 18.30
CA VAL A 475 6.08 10.42 18.27
C VAL A 475 7.18 10.35 17.21
N SER A 476 7.42 11.44 16.50
CA SER A 476 8.49 11.52 15.50
C SER A 476 9.14 12.89 15.45
N ASP A 477 10.47 12.94 15.38
CA ASP A 477 11.22 14.16 15.04
C ASP A 477 11.62 14.22 13.55
N GLY A 478 11.14 13.28 12.73
CA GLY A 478 11.46 13.13 11.32
C GLY A 478 12.65 12.19 11.06
N ARG A 479 13.51 11.94 12.05
CA ARG A 479 14.66 11.01 11.95
C ARG A 479 14.48 9.76 12.82
N TYR A 480 14.08 9.96 14.06
CA TYR A 480 13.84 8.95 15.08
C TYR A 480 12.40 9.04 15.57
N GLY A 481 11.96 8.02 16.30
CA GLY A 481 10.64 8.05 16.90
C GLY A 481 10.33 6.86 17.76
N ALA A 482 9.10 6.85 18.26
CA ALA A 482 8.56 5.74 19.01
C ALA A 482 7.10 5.48 18.66
N SER A 483 6.66 4.23 18.75
CA SER A 483 5.25 3.84 18.65
C SER A 483 4.82 3.18 19.97
N VAL A 484 3.56 3.37 20.34
CA VAL A 484 2.92 2.70 21.47
C VAL A 484 1.66 1.98 20.99
N PHE A 485 1.46 0.77 21.51
CA PHE A 485 0.23 0.01 21.35
C PHE A 485 -0.22 -0.50 22.71
N THR A 486 -1.34 0.03 23.19
CA THR A 486 -2.01 -0.53 24.35
C THR A 486 -2.88 -1.69 23.86
N LEU A 487 -2.49 -2.92 24.21
CA LEU A 487 -3.25 -4.11 23.86
C LEU A 487 -4.43 -4.27 24.81
N ASP A 488 -5.64 -4.40 24.25
CA ASP A 488 -6.86 -4.87 24.91
C ASP A 488 -7.73 -5.55 23.84
N ARG A 489 -7.47 -6.84 23.64
CA ARG A 489 -8.11 -7.65 22.60
C ARG A 489 -7.99 -9.15 22.92
N PHE A 490 -8.99 -9.94 22.51
CA PHE A 490 -9.02 -11.41 22.67
C PHE A 490 -8.61 -11.84 24.08
N SER A 491 -9.27 -11.24 25.06
CA SER A 491 -9.03 -11.50 26.49
C SER A 491 -7.59 -11.27 26.94
N THR A 492 -6.80 -10.52 26.18
CA THR A 492 -5.38 -10.27 26.43
C THR A 492 -5.15 -8.77 26.51
N THR A 493 -4.41 -8.35 27.52
CA THR A 493 -4.04 -6.95 27.76
C THR A 493 -2.53 -6.81 27.88
N GLY A 494 -2.00 -5.63 27.60
CA GLY A 494 -0.57 -5.35 27.77
C GLY A 494 -0.16 -3.96 27.27
N ARG A 495 1.10 -3.60 27.49
CA ARG A 495 1.72 -2.37 26.99
C ARG A 495 2.89 -2.71 26.07
N LYS A 496 2.86 -2.20 24.85
CA LYS A 496 3.89 -2.45 23.83
C LYS A 496 4.44 -1.12 23.35
N SER A 497 5.76 -0.96 23.41
CA SER A 497 6.46 0.22 22.90
C SER A 497 7.59 -0.19 21.96
N TYR A 498 7.75 0.56 20.87
CA TYR A 498 8.79 0.38 19.87
C TYR A 498 9.60 1.68 19.78
N PHE A 499 10.92 1.61 19.88
CA PHE A 499 11.82 2.76 19.87
C PHE A 499 12.81 2.60 18.70
N TYR A 500 12.76 3.52 17.74
CA TYR A 500 13.53 3.42 16.49
C TYR A 500 14.74 4.36 16.50
N PHE A 501 15.95 3.79 16.49
CA PHE A 501 17.22 4.53 16.50
C PHE A 501 17.85 4.59 15.09
N ASP A 502 19.15 4.38 14.95
CA ASP A 502 19.81 4.33 13.62
C ASP A 502 19.88 2.88 13.12
N ASP A 503 20.61 2.03 13.83
CA ASP A 503 20.86 0.64 13.44
C ASP A 503 19.89 -0.34 14.12
N GLU A 504 19.30 0.09 15.24
CA GLU A 504 18.53 -0.76 16.13
C GLU A 504 17.11 -0.26 16.39
N VAL A 505 16.20 -1.22 16.55
CA VAL A 505 14.84 -0.97 17.04
C VAL A 505 14.63 -1.77 18.31
N VAL A 506 14.25 -1.11 19.39
CA VAL A 506 13.97 -1.75 20.68
C VAL A 506 12.47 -1.93 20.83
N ALA A 507 12.02 -3.16 21.05
CA ALA A 507 10.62 -3.48 21.33
C ALA A 507 10.49 -3.98 22.76
N LEU A 508 9.65 -3.28 23.54
CA LEU A 508 9.36 -3.59 24.93
C LEU A 508 7.91 -4.00 25.08
N GLY A 509 7.67 -5.00 25.92
CA GLY A 509 6.35 -5.46 26.34
C GLY A 509 6.29 -5.56 27.86
N ALA A 510 5.24 -5.02 28.46
CA ALA A 510 5.03 -5.11 29.90
C ALA A 510 3.57 -5.35 30.26
N GLY A 511 3.37 -5.99 31.41
CA GLY A 511 2.05 -6.17 32.00
C GLY A 511 1.11 -7.03 31.16
N ILE A 512 1.65 -8.02 30.45
CA ILE A 512 0.89 -8.91 29.58
C ILE A 512 0.08 -9.86 30.46
N SER A 513 -1.24 -9.74 30.43
CA SER A 513 -2.15 -10.61 31.16
C SER A 513 -3.24 -11.14 30.22
N SER A 514 -3.67 -12.40 30.39
CA SER A 514 -4.74 -12.99 29.58
C SER A 514 -5.64 -13.95 30.33
N THR A 515 -6.91 -14.05 29.93
CA THR A 515 -7.82 -15.12 30.38
C THR A 515 -8.09 -16.18 29.29
N SER A 516 -7.37 -16.11 28.17
CA SER A 516 -7.43 -17.12 27.11
C SER A 516 -6.97 -18.49 27.61
N GLN A 517 -7.60 -19.55 27.10
CA GLN A 517 -7.20 -20.94 27.35
C GLN A 517 -6.04 -21.38 26.45
N HIS A 518 -5.62 -20.54 25.49
CA HIS A 518 -4.46 -20.78 24.63
C HIS A 518 -3.24 -20.02 25.16
N ALA A 519 -2.05 -20.54 24.89
CA ALA A 519 -0.80 -19.85 25.21
C ALA A 519 -0.76 -18.48 24.53
N VAL A 520 -0.22 -17.47 25.22
CA VAL A 520 -0.02 -16.13 24.64
C VAL A 520 1.41 -16.03 24.13
N HIS A 521 1.58 -15.72 22.86
CA HIS A 521 2.89 -15.53 22.26
C HIS A 521 3.14 -14.05 21.96
N THR A 522 4.38 -13.61 22.09
CA THR A 522 4.88 -12.44 21.35
C THR A 522 5.79 -12.93 20.23
N THR A 523 5.37 -12.76 18.99
CA THR A 523 6.23 -13.08 17.84
C THR A 523 7.26 -11.98 17.66
N VAL A 524 8.54 -12.33 17.69
CA VAL A 524 9.64 -11.42 17.35
C VAL A 524 9.67 -11.22 15.84
N ASN A 525 9.72 -12.32 15.09
CA ASN A 525 9.55 -12.31 13.64
C ASN A 525 9.10 -13.70 13.14
N GLN A 526 8.50 -13.70 11.95
CA GLN A 526 8.25 -14.87 11.13
C GLN A 526 8.54 -14.48 9.67
N GLY A 527 9.60 -15.05 9.10
CA GLY A 527 9.97 -14.82 7.70
C GLY A 527 10.45 -16.10 7.04
N ALA A 528 10.76 -16.03 5.74
CA ALA A 528 11.35 -17.14 5.01
C ALA A 528 12.65 -17.59 5.70
N ALA A 529 12.75 -18.88 6.00
CA ALA A 529 13.96 -19.45 6.57
C ALA A 529 15.06 -19.48 5.51
N ARG A 530 16.22 -18.90 5.82
CA ARG A 530 17.42 -18.98 4.99
C ARG A 530 18.41 -19.99 5.56
N SER A 531 19.40 -20.35 4.74
CA SER A 531 20.46 -21.28 5.16
C SER A 531 21.29 -20.80 6.35
N ASN A 532 21.29 -19.48 6.61
CA ASN A 532 21.99 -18.84 7.72
C ASN A 532 21.13 -18.69 8.99
N ALA A 533 19.90 -19.23 9.03
CA ALA A 533 19.05 -19.21 10.20
C ALA A 533 19.76 -19.82 11.42
N SER A 534 19.93 -19.05 12.48
CA SER A 534 20.68 -19.48 13.67
C SER A 534 20.21 -18.83 14.98
N VAL A 535 20.46 -19.51 16.09
CA VAL A 535 20.28 -19.01 17.47
C VAL A 535 21.56 -19.24 18.26
N GLY A 536 22.10 -18.19 18.88
CA GLY A 536 23.37 -18.25 19.61
C GLY A 536 24.55 -18.73 18.74
N GLY A 537 24.51 -18.46 17.43
CA GLY A 537 25.49 -18.93 16.44
C GLY A 537 25.35 -20.41 16.05
N LYS A 538 24.34 -21.13 16.54
CA LYS A 538 24.03 -22.51 16.14
C LYS A 538 22.93 -22.52 15.08
N ALA A 539 23.13 -23.25 13.99
CA ALA A 539 22.15 -23.34 12.91
C ALA A 539 20.82 -23.95 13.40
N VAL A 540 19.71 -23.36 12.98
CA VAL A 540 18.36 -23.92 13.18
C VAL A 540 18.05 -24.84 12.01
N ARG A 541 18.14 -26.14 12.24
CA ARG A 541 17.94 -27.14 11.18
C ARG A 541 16.48 -27.13 10.67
N PRO A 542 16.25 -27.36 9.36
CA PRO A 542 14.91 -27.61 8.84
C PRO A 542 14.19 -28.72 9.63
N GLY A 543 12.90 -28.53 9.89
CA GLY A 543 12.08 -29.41 10.73
C GLY A 543 12.12 -29.08 12.22
N THR A 544 12.95 -28.13 12.67
CA THR A 544 12.87 -27.61 14.06
C THR A 544 11.50 -26.98 14.28
N ASP A 545 10.77 -27.44 15.29
CA ASP A 545 9.45 -26.90 15.66
C ASP A 545 9.43 -26.50 17.13
N SER A 546 9.29 -25.20 17.39
CA SER A 546 9.03 -24.62 18.71
C SER A 546 10.05 -25.01 19.77
N ALA A 547 11.33 -25.11 19.39
CA ALA A 547 12.41 -25.49 20.29
C ALA A 547 12.75 -24.36 21.25
N ALA A 548 12.76 -24.66 22.56
CA ALA A 548 13.16 -23.70 23.58
C ALA A 548 14.64 -23.32 23.44
N THR A 549 14.96 -22.04 23.66
CA THR A 549 16.32 -21.52 23.59
C THR A 549 16.55 -20.46 24.67
N GLY A 550 17.75 -20.45 25.25
CA GLY A 550 18.24 -19.41 26.16
C GLY A 550 19.29 -18.51 25.52
N ALA A 551 19.39 -18.50 24.18
CA ALA A 551 20.38 -17.70 23.47
C ALA A 551 20.09 -16.19 23.60
N SER A 552 21.14 -15.39 23.77
CA SER A 552 21.03 -13.92 23.82
C SER A 552 20.85 -13.25 22.46
N TRP A 553 20.98 -14.01 21.36
CA TRP A 553 20.77 -13.49 20.01
C TRP A 553 20.41 -14.59 19.00
N ALA A 554 19.85 -14.17 17.87
CA ALA A 554 19.51 -15.00 16.71
C ALA A 554 19.77 -14.23 15.40
N TYR A 555 19.71 -14.95 14.27
CA TYR A 555 19.93 -14.39 12.94
C TYR A 555 19.17 -15.13 11.84
N ASN A 556 18.63 -14.41 10.85
CA ASN A 556 18.06 -14.96 9.61
C ASN A 556 18.00 -13.86 8.53
N ASP A 557 18.38 -14.17 7.28
CA ASP A 557 18.15 -13.32 6.08
C ASP A 557 18.59 -11.85 6.19
N GLU A 558 19.72 -11.56 6.85
CA GLU A 558 20.22 -10.19 7.10
C GLU A 558 19.59 -9.46 8.30
N ILE A 559 18.80 -10.14 9.13
CA ILE A 559 18.20 -9.56 10.34
C ILE A 559 18.79 -10.21 11.59
N GLY A 560 19.39 -9.37 12.44
CA GLY A 560 19.78 -9.74 13.80
C GLY A 560 18.68 -9.53 14.83
N TYR A 561 18.61 -10.44 15.80
CA TYR A 561 17.69 -10.35 16.94
C TYR A 561 18.49 -10.50 18.22
N VAL A 562 18.28 -9.62 19.20
CA VAL A 562 19.01 -9.61 20.48
C VAL A 562 18.03 -9.58 21.64
N PHE A 563 18.34 -10.35 22.69
CA PHE A 563 17.49 -10.58 23.86
C PHE A 563 18.22 -10.16 25.14
N PRO A 564 18.23 -8.85 25.46
CA PRO A 564 19.04 -8.32 26.56
C PRO A 564 18.62 -8.87 27.94
N GLU A 565 17.36 -9.23 28.10
CA GLU A 565 16.79 -9.75 29.36
C GLU A 565 16.48 -11.26 29.29
N GLY A 566 16.80 -11.93 28.17
CA GLY A 566 16.41 -13.32 27.94
C GLY A 566 14.88 -13.50 27.87
N GLY A 567 14.37 -14.65 28.33
CA GLY A 567 12.94 -14.95 28.40
C GLY A 567 12.59 -16.37 27.90
N PRO A 568 11.30 -16.76 27.93
CA PRO A 568 10.82 -18.07 27.45
C PRO A 568 10.79 -18.13 25.92
N LEU A 569 11.97 -18.01 25.29
CA LEU A 569 12.13 -17.94 23.85
C LEU A 569 12.02 -19.32 23.20
N LYS A 570 11.34 -19.35 22.05
CA LYS A 570 11.22 -20.51 21.16
C LYS A 570 11.56 -20.13 19.74
N VAL A 571 12.15 -21.09 19.02
CA VAL A 571 12.52 -20.95 17.61
C VAL A 571 12.01 -22.14 16.78
N SER A 572 11.59 -21.84 15.56
CA SER A 572 11.18 -22.82 14.54
C SER A 572 11.91 -22.56 13.23
N ASN A 573 12.19 -23.64 12.50
CA ASN A 573 12.51 -23.67 11.07
C ASN A 573 11.65 -24.79 10.46
N LYS A 574 10.34 -24.53 10.41
CA LYS A 574 9.31 -25.53 10.10
C LYS A 574 8.86 -25.35 8.65
N GLU A 575 8.69 -26.46 7.93
CA GLU A 575 8.00 -26.44 6.64
C GLU A 575 6.50 -26.17 6.90
N GLN A 576 6.02 -25.03 6.43
CA GLN A 576 4.63 -24.63 6.45
C GLN A 576 4.02 -24.86 5.06
N THR A 577 2.72 -25.15 5.02
CA THR A 577 1.96 -25.36 3.78
C THR A 577 0.78 -24.41 3.76
N GLY A 578 0.55 -23.73 2.63
CA GLY A 578 -0.62 -22.87 2.43
C GLY A 578 -0.80 -22.50 0.96
N ASN A 579 -1.88 -21.80 0.65
CA ASN A 579 -2.22 -21.36 -0.70
C ASN A 579 -3.00 -20.04 -0.71
N TRP A 580 -2.88 -19.33 -1.82
CA TRP A 580 -3.91 -18.35 -2.19
C TRP A 580 -5.18 -19.05 -2.66
N LEU A 581 -6.30 -18.33 -2.63
CA LEU A 581 -7.56 -18.81 -3.17
C LEU A 581 -7.37 -19.27 -4.63
N ASP A 582 -7.95 -20.41 -4.98
CA ASP A 582 -7.89 -21.03 -6.31
C ASP A 582 -6.48 -21.32 -6.85
N ARG A 583 -5.49 -21.45 -5.95
CA ARG A 583 -4.12 -21.87 -6.28
C ARG A 583 -3.74 -23.14 -5.53
N ASP A 584 -2.83 -23.91 -6.12
CA ASP A 584 -2.29 -25.11 -5.51
C ASP A 584 -1.48 -24.77 -4.24
N PRO A 585 -1.53 -25.63 -3.20
CA PRO A 585 -0.69 -25.49 -2.02
C PRO A 585 0.80 -25.48 -2.34
N VAL A 586 1.52 -24.58 -1.66
CA VAL A 586 2.99 -24.53 -1.69
C VAL A 586 3.55 -24.83 -0.31
N LYS A 587 4.80 -25.31 -0.31
CA LYS A 587 5.57 -25.59 0.91
C LYS A 587 6.73 -24.61 1.01
N ARG A 588 6.89 -24.01 2.19
CA ARG A 588 7.96 -23.04 2.50
C ARG A 588 8.48 -23.27 3.91
N ASN A 589 9.79 -23.17 4.09
CA ASN A 589 10.37 -23.20 5.44
C ASN A 589 10.27 -21.81 6.06
N ALA A 590 9.73 -21.72 7.27
CA ALA A 590 9.58 -20.47 8.01
C ALA A 590 10.50 -20.44 9.23
N PHE A 591 11.26 -19.35 9.35
CA PHE A 591 11.99 -19.02 10.56
C PHE A 591 11.06 -18.21 11.47
N THR A 592 10.62 -18.82 12.56
CA THR A 592 9.71 -18.17 13.53
C THR A 592 10.40 -18.09 14.88
N LEU A 593 10.46 -16.90 15.46
CA LEU A 593 11.10 -16.62 16.74
C LEU A 593 10.10 -15.89 17.62
N PHE A 594 9.82 -16.42 18.81
CA PHE A 594 8.76 -15.90 19.66
C PHE A 594 9.02 -16.15 21.15
N PHE A 595 8.42 -15.30 21.99
CA PHE A 595 8.28 -15.53 23.42
C PHE A 595 6.99 -16.30 23.68
N ASP A 596 7.06 -17.37 24.46
CA ASP A 596 5.89 -18.11 24.94
C ASP A 596 5.60 -17.71 26.39
N HIS A 597 4.59 -16.89 26.61
CA HIS A 597 4.18 -16.40 27.94
C HIS A 597 3.34 -17.42 28.71
N GLY A 598 3.10 -18.61 28.13
CA GLY A 598 2.25 -19.64 28.69
C GLY A 598 0.76 -19.32 28.57
N ILE A 599 -0.05 -20.18 29.19
CA ILE A 599 -1.50 -20.03 29.30
C ILE A 599 -1.80 -19.09 30.46
N THR A 600 -2.75 -18.17 30.26
CA THR A 600 -3.17 -17.17 31.26
C THR A 600 -1.99 -16.46 31.96
N PRO A 601 -1.07 -15.82 31.21
CA PRO A 601 -0.01 -15.02 31.84
C PRO A 601 -0.64 -13.95 32.75
N ASP A 602 0.09 -13.58 33.80
CA ASP A 602 -0.25 -12.46 34.65
C ASP A 602 0.97 -11.55 34.84
N GLY A 603 0.94 -10.39 34.17
CA GLY A 603 2.01 -9.41 34.26
C GLY A 603 3.30 -9.84 33.56
N ALA A 604 3.23 -10.69 32.53
CA ALA A 604 4.41 -11.10 31.76
C ALA A 604 5.02 -9.92 30.97
N GLU A 605 6.32 -10.03 30.67
CA GLU A 605 7.11 -8.99 30.04
C GLU A 605 8.01 -9.59 28.94
N TYR A 606 8.44 -8.75 28.00
CA TYR A 606 9.47 -9.11 27.03
C TYR A 606 10.30 -7.88 26.66
N ALA A 607 11.54 -8.12 26.25
CA ALA A 607 12.40 -7.14 25.62
C ALA A 607 13.21 -7.79 24.50
N TYR A 608 13.17 -7.20 23.31
CA TYR A 608 14.05 -7.58 22.20
C TYR A 608 14.52 -6.37 21.40
N ILE A 609 15.66 -6.53 20.74
CA ILE A 609 16.27 -5.53 19.87
C ILE A 609 16.45 -6.14 18.49
N LEU A 610 15.97 -5.44 17.47
CA LEU A 610 16.17 -5.77 16.07
C LEU A 610 17.41 -5.04 15.56
N LEU A 611 18.23 -5.71 14.75
CA LEU A 611 19.40 -5.16 14.05
C LEU A 611 19.30 -5.53 12.55
N PRO A 612 18.43 -4.87 11.78
CA PRO A 612 18.26 -5.16 10.36
C PRO A 612 19.49 -4.71 9.56
N GLY A 613 19.87 -5.49 8.55
CA GLY A 613 21.05 -5.23 7.72
C GLY A 613 22.40 -5.45 8.43
N ALA A 614 22.40 -5.93 9.68
CA ALA A 614 23.64 -6.21 10.39
C ALA A 614 24.24 -7.57 9.99
N ALA A 615 25.57 -7.65 9.93
CA ALA A 615 26.26 -8.93 9.80
C ALA A 615 26.18 -9.75 11.10
N PRO A 616 26.19 -11.10 11.05
CA PRO A 616 26.08 -11.95 12.24
C PRO A 616 27.12 -11.64 13.33
N GLU A 617 28.34 -11.26 12.95
CA GLU A 617 29.42 -10.92 13.87
C GLU A 617 29.12 -9.61 14.62
N LYS A 618 28.51 -8.63 13.94
CA LYS A 618 28.04 -7.37 14.54
C LYS A 618 26.90 -7.66 15.51
N VAL A 619 25.97 -8.54 15.15
CA VAL A 619 24.85 -8.95 16.02
C VAL A 619 25.37 -9.64 17.28
N ARG A 620 26.29 -10.60 17.13
CA ARG A 620 26.92 -11.28 18.27
C ARG A 620 27.64 -10.30 19.20
N SER A 621 28.39 -9.36 18.65
CA SER A 621 29.13 -8.36 19.43
C SER A 621 28.17 -7.40 20.14
N TYR A 622 27.13 -6.94 19.45
CA TYR A 622 26.08 -6.11 20.03
C TYR A 622 25.32 -6.85 21.15
N ALA A 623 25.07 -8.15 21.00
CA ALA A 623 24.41 -8.95 22.03
C ALA A 623 25.26 -9.11 23.31
N ALA A 624 26.59 -9.08 23.19
CA ALA A 624 27.49 -9.11 24.34
C ALA A 624 27.57 -7.76 25.06
N GLU A 625 27.48 -6.66 24.32
CA GLU A 625 27.53 -5.30 24.85
C GLU A 625 26.52 -4.38 24.12
N PRO A 626 25.22 -4.44 24.48
CA PRO A 626 24.20 -3.63 23.83
C PRO A 626 24.47 -2.13 24.03
N VAL A 627 24.42 -1.37 22.94
CA VAL A 627 24.62 0.09 23.01
C VAL A 627 23.41 0.75 23.68
N VAL A 628 22.21 0.36 23.27
CA VAL A 628 20.97 0.90 23.86
C VAL A 628 20.76 0.32 25.25
N ARG A 629 20.46 1.21 26.20
CA ARG A 629 20.12 0.86 27.57
C ARG A 629 18.62 0.93 27.76
N ILE A 630 18.01 -0.17 28.14
CA ILE A 630 16.63 -0.17 28.64
C ILE A 630 16.65 0.47 30.03
N LEU A 631 15.92 1.57 30.20
CA LEU A 631 15.88 2.32 31.46
C LEU A 631 14.75 1.85 32.37
N ARG A 632 13.63 1.44 31.77
CA ARG A 632 12.43 0.96 32.47
C ARG A 632 11.53 0.20 31.51
N ASN A 633 10.93 -0.89 31.96
CA ASN A 633 9.91 -1.63 31.22
C ASN A 633 8.85 -2.13 32.21
N ASP A 634 7.81 -1.33 32.45
CA ASP A 634 6.68 -1.74 33.29
C ASP A 634 5.35 -1.13 32.80
N LYS A 635 4.25 -1.39 33.53
CA LYS A 635 2.91 -0.88 33.19
C LYS A 635 2.79 0.65 33.22
N GLN A 636 3.72 1.37 33.87
CA GLN A 636 3.69 2.83 34.00
C GLN A 636 4.57 3.50 32.95
N VAL A 637 5.80 2.99 32.75
CA VAL A 637 6.78 3.58 31.85
C VAL A 637 7.57 2.50 31.11
N GLN A 638 7.71 2.69 29.80
CA GLN A 638 8.64 1.93 28.96
C GLN A 638 9.63 2.91 28.35
N ALA A 639 10.94 2.70 28.52
CA ALA A 639 11.94 3.67 28.12
C ALA A 639 13.29 3.05 27.76
N ALA A 640 13.93 3.62 26.74
CA ALA A 640 15.27 3.25 26.29
C ALA A 640 16.12 4.49 26.01
N ARG A 641 17.44 4.37 26.19
CA ARG A 641 18.41 5.44 25.91
C ARG A 641 19.53 4.94 25.03
N HIS A 642 19.78 5.66 23.95
CA HIS A 642 20.98 5.50 23.13
C HIS A 642 22.02 6.55 23.55
N PRO A 643 23.11 6.16 24.25
CA PRO A 643 24.05 7.12 24.84
C PRO A 643 24.83 7.94 23.81
N ARG A 644 25.26 7.33 22.69
CA ARG A 644 26.02 8.05 21.64
C ARG A 644 25.17 9.11 20.93
N LEU A 645 23.93 8.77 20.57
CA LEU A 645 22.93 9.70 20.04
C LEU A 645 22.39 10.70 21.08
N ARG A 646 22.70 10.51 22.37
CA ARG A 646 22.17 11.30 23.48
C ARG A 646 20.66 11.44 23.43
N LEU A 647 20.00 10.36 23.05
CA LEU A 647 18.57 10.27 22.82
C LEU A 647 17.96 9.31 23.83
N THR A 648 17.03 9.81 24.64
CA THR A 648 16.14 8.99 25.47
C THR A 648 14.75 9.02 24.85
N MET A 649 14.12 7.86 24.70
CA MET A 649 12.73 7.74 24.28
C MET A 649 11.95 7.01 25.38
N ALA A 650 10.76 7.51 25.70
CA ALA A 650 9.95 7.00 26.79
C ALA A 650 8.45 7.11 26.48
N THR A 651 7.72 6.06 26.80
CA THR A 651 6.26 6.03 26.84
C THR A 651 5.82 6.09 28.29
N PHE A 652 5.17 7.18 28.69
CA PHE A 652 4.53 7.34 29.99
C PHE A 652 3.03 7.03 29.85
N HIS A 653 2.59 5.90 30.40
CA HIS A 653 1.17 5.49 30.41
C HIS A 653 0.33 6.26 31.44
N ALA A 654 1.00 6.99 32.33
CA ALA A 654 0.44 7.91 33.32
C ALA A 654 1.44 9.04 33.60
N ALA A 655 1.00 10.11 34.28
CA ALA A 655 1.91 11.10 34.85
C ALA A 655 2.98 10.43 35.72
N GLY A 656 4.23 10.88 35.64
CA GLY A 656 5.30 10.18 36.34
C GLY A 656 6.70 10.70 36.07
N SER A 657 7.67 9.94 36.55
CA SER A 657 9.09 10.25 36.45
C SER A 657 9.91 9.06 35.97
N LEU A 658 10.94 9.35 35.21
CA LEU A 658 11.95 8.41 34.74
C LEU A 658 13.32 8.88 35.25
N ASP A 659 14.02 7.99 35.95
CA ASP A 659 15.42 8.21 36.31
C ASP A 659 16.31 8.05 35.06
N LEU A 660 17.15 9.05 34.79
CA LEU A 660 18.11 9.05 33.69
C LEU A 660 19.54 8.71 34.17
N GLY A 661 19.71 8.46 35.47
CA GLY A 661 20.98 8.25 36.13
C GLY A 661 21.69 9.56 36.49
N SER A 662 22.73 9.47 37.34
CA SER A 662 23.55 10.62 37.77
C SER A 662 22.74 11.76 38.42
N GLY A 663 21.69 11.42 39.17
CA GLY A 663 20.80 12.40 39.83
C GLY A 663 19.90 13.18 38.87
N ARG A 664 19.74 12.69 37.63
CA ARG A 664 18.91 13.33 36.61
C ARG A 664 17.56 12.63 36.49
N THR A 665 16.49 13.40 36.33
CA THR A 665 15.13 12.85 36.21
C THR A 665 14.34 13.58 35.12
N LEU A 666 13.70 12.82 34.25
CA LEU A 666 12.68 13.30 33.32
C LEU A 666 11.30 13.12 33.95
N ARG A 667 10.47 14.16 33.98
CA ARG A 667 9.12 14.13 34.54
C ARG A 667 8.10 14.67 33.56
N VAL A 668 6.92 14.05 33.54
CA VAL A 668 5.73 14.50 32.83
C VAL A 668 4.54 14.53 33.78
N ASP A 669 3.66 15.50 33.62
CA ASP A 669 2.44 15.66 34.42
C ASP A 669 1.22 14.93 33.83
N GLN A 670 1.36 14.35 32.63
CA GLN A 670 0.30 13.69 31.88
C GLN A 670 0.84 12.47 31.10
N PRO A 671 -0.02 11.48 30.74
CA PRO A 671 0.34 10.40 29.82
C PRO A 671 0.88 10.97 28.50
N SER A 672 2.06 10.52 28.08
CA SER A 672 2.75 11.09 26.92
C SER A 672 3.81 10.16 26.35
N ILE A 673 4.05 10.29 25.05
CA ILE A 673 5.18 9.68 24.35
C ILE A 673 6.23 10.78 24.17
N VAL A 674 7.44 10.56 24.68
CA VAL A 674 8.46 11.60 24.81
C VAL A 674 9.77 11.14 24.19
N MET A 675 10.38 12.01 23.39
CA MET A 675 11.78 11.91 22.98
C MET A 675 12.54 13.08 23.60
N LEU A 676 13.65 12.80 24.27
CA LEU A 676 14.58 13.80 24.81
C LEU A 676 15.92 13.65 24.10
N LYS A 677 16.28 14.65 23.31
CA LYS A 677 17.57 14.75 22.62
C LYS A 677 18.44 15.82 23.24
N GLU A 678 19.69 15.47 23.57
CA GLU A 678 20.61 16.35 24.30
C GLU A 678 21.87 16.69 23.49
N ASP A 679 21.79 17.74 22.66
CA ASP A 679 22.88 18.18 21.80
C ASP A 679 23.52 19.49 22.31
N GLY A 680 24.85 19.51 22.48
CA GLY A 680 25.60 20.76 22.69
C GLY A 680 25.17 21.63 23.88
N GLY A 681 24.55 21.06 24.91
CA GLY A 681 24.02 21.80 26.06
C GLY A 681 22.55 22.23 25.93
N SER A 682 21.91 22.01 24.78
CA SER A 682 20.46 22.10 24.59
C SER A 682 19.78 20.78 24.97
N ALA A 683 18.51 20.86 25.40
CA ALA A 683 17.66 19.70 25.63
C ALA A 683 16.39 19.90 24.80
N VAL A 684 16.30 19.28 23.63
CA VAL A 684 15.13 19.35 22.75
C VAL A 684 14.24 18.16 23.07
N VAL A 685 12.95 18.44 23.22
CA VAL A 685 11.96 17.42 23.53
C VAL A 685 10.89 17.41 22.46
N SER A 686 10.52 16.21 22.02
CA SER A 686 9.36 15.94 21.18
C SER A 686 8.32 15.20 22.02
N VAL A 687 7.07 15.67 22.00
CA VAL A 687 5.97 15.11 22.78
C VAL A 687 4.78 14.83 21.87
N ALA A 688 4.13 13.69 22.08
CA ALA A 688 2.83 13.38 21.53
C ALA A 688 1.94 12.72 22.59
N ASN A 689 0.63 12.94 22.47
CA ASN A 689 -0.39 12.19 23.19
C ASN A 689 -1.48 11.83 22.14
N PRO A 690 -1.81 10.54 21.99
CA PRO A 690 -2.74 10.11 20.95
C PRO A 690 -4.22 10.09 21.37
N ASP A 691 -4.55 10.26 22.66
CA ASP A 691 -5.88 9.96 23.20
C ASP A 691 -6.63 11.17 23.76
N GLN A 692 -5.96 12.27 24.10
CA GLN A 692 -6.55 13.45 24.72
C GLN A 692 -6.42 14.70 23.83
N PRO A 693 -7.53 15.16 23.21
CA PRO A 693 -7.53 16.36 22.38
C PRO A 693 -7.16 17.62 23.15
N GLY A 694 -6.24 18.42 22.61
CA GLY A 694 -5.90 19.74 23.17
C GLY A 694 -5.14 19.69 24.51
N LEU A 695 -4.62 18.53 24.89
CA LEU A 695 -3.87 18.34 26.13
C LEU A 695 -2.61 19.22 26.15
N THR A 696 -2.30 19.82 27.30
CA THR A 696 -0.98 20.43 27.54
C THR A 696 -0.17 19.54 28.46
N VAL A 697 1.03 19.14 28.02
CA VAL A 697 1.95 18.31 28.81
C VAL A 697 3.11 19.16 29.31
N SER A 698 3.34 19.23 30.61
CA SER A 698 4.52 19.84 31.20
C SER A 698 5.65 18.82 31.32
N VAL A 699 6.76 19.08 30.64
CA VAL A 699 7.97 18.24 30.73
C VAL A 699 9.02 18.96 31.56
N THR A 700 9.56 18.27 32.56
CA THR A 700 10.64 18.76 33.41
C THR A 700 11.84 17.83 33.35
N LEU A 701 13.02 18.38 33.04
CA LEU A 701 14.30 17.71 33.17
C LEU A 701 15.05 18.29 34.38
N ALA A 702 15.09 17.52 35.47
CA ALA A 702 15.85 17.86 36.66
C ALA A 702 17.26 17.24 36.59
N ALA A 703 18.26 17.98 37.04
CA ALA A 703 19.65 17.54 37.23
C ALA A 703 20.24 18.25 38.47
N PRO A 704 21.36 17.78 39.03
CA PRO A 704 22.00 18.46 40.16
C PRO A 704 22.29 19.93 39.84
N GLY A 705 21.71 20.84 40.64
CA GLY A 705 21.89 22.29 40.48
C GLY A 705 21.21 22.93 39.26
N ARG A 706 20.44 22.18 38.44
CA ARG A 706 19.76 22.73 37.25
C ARG A 706 18.45 22.00 36.94
N THR A 707 17.38 22.76 36.78
CA THR A 707 16.08 22.25 36.31
C THR A 707 15.68 23.00 35.05
N ARG A 708 15.30 22.26 34.00
CA ARG A 708 14.72 22.83 32.78
C ARG A 708 13.29 22.36 32.59
N ARG A 709 12.42 23.19 32.04
CA ARG A 709 11.02 22.83 31.78
C ARG A 709 10.44 23.52 30.55
N ALA A 710 9.40 22.91 29.99
CA ALA A 710 8.52 23.54 29.02
C ALA A 710 7.12 22.89 29.05
N ALA A 711 6.11 23.64 28.62
CA ALA A 711 4.75 23.16 28.43
C ALA A 711 4.49 22.94 26.94
N PHE A 712 3.92 21.79 26.57
CA PHE A 712 3.71 21.34 25.20
C PHE A 712 2.22 21.32 24.91
N PRO A 713 1.66 22.36 24.25
CA PRO A 713 0.27 22.36 23.84
C PRO A 713 0.09 21.42 22.65
N LEU A 714 -0.58 20.29 22.86
CA LEU A 714 -0.81 19.27 21.84
C LEU A 714 -2.08 19.55 21.05
N GLY A 715 -2.15 18.97 19.84
CA GLY A 715 -3.25 19.21 18.90
C GLY A 715 -4.57 18.52 19.26
N SER A 716 -5.63 18.94 18.56
CA SER A 716 -6.95 18.30 18.54
C SER A 716 -7.40 18.09 17.09
N GLY A 717 -8.52 17.39 16.88
CA GLY A 717 -9.12 17.15 15.55
C GLY A 717 -8.11 16.53 14.56
N PRO A 718 -7.79 17.18 13.43
CA PRO A 718 -6.82 16.68 12.45
C PRO A 718 -5.39 16.60 13.00
N ASN A 719 -5.08 17.29 14.11
CA ASN A 719 -3.76 17.32 14.74
C ASN A 719 -3.68 16.48 16.03
N LEU A 720 -4.73 15.74 16.42
CA LEU A 720 -4.66 14.82 17.56
C LEU A 720 -3.58 13.76 17.32
N GLY A 721 -2.66 13.60 18.28
CA GLY A 721 -1.51 12.69 18.15
C GLY A 721 -0.32 13.25 17.36
N LYS A 722 -0.43 14.44 16.77
CA LYS A 722 0.69 15.09 16.08
C LYS A 722 1.79 15.47 17.09
N THR A 723 3.05 15.25 16.70
CA THR A 723 4.20 15.58 17.54
C THR A 723 4.41 17.09 17.66
N VAL A 724 4.73 17.56 18.87
CA VAL A 724 5.18 18.92 19.16
C VAL A 724 6.61 18.88 19.68
N THR A 725 7.50 19.65 19.06
CA THR A 725 8.94 19.67 19.38
C THR A 725 9.39 21.06 19.79
N GLN A 726 10.08 21.17 20.93
CA GLN A 726 10.67 22.43 21.40
C GLN A 726 11.79 22.19 22.43
N PRO A 727 12.71 23.16 22.62
CA PRO A 727 13.72 23.08 23.68
C PRO A 727 13.11 23.29 25.08
N LEU A 728 13.65 22.59 26.08
CA LEU A 728 13.43 22.88 27.49
C LEU A 728 14.23 24.11 27.91
N ARG A 729 13.62 24.99 28.70
CA ARG A 729 14.21 26.24 29.18
C ARG A 729 14.64 26.14 30.64
#